data_AF-A0A929YPU6-F1
#
_entry.id   AF-A0A929YPU6-F1
#
_cell.length_a   1.000
_cell.length_b   1.000
_cell.length_c   1.000
_cell.angle_alpha   90.00
_cell.angle_beta   90.00
_cell.angle_gamma   90.00
#
_symmetry.space_group_name_H-M   'P 1'
#
loop_
_entity.id
_entity.type
_entity.pdbx_description
1 polymer ?
#
loop_
_entity_poly.entity_id
_entity_poly.type
_entity_poly.pdbx_seq_one_letter_code
_entity_poly.pdbx_strand_id
1 'polypeptide(L)'
;MELNKGLKQSGLRVWPEMLAQGLRWAFGLLWALPVLASMAFGSPVYAAPTISVSLPATSADIDFSMSEVRSSAFKKSAAIQPSVTTDNPQGFTLYISSIDENTSLDNGTYDHINSIAAGLNETAFTQRTWGYSLDGTNFNPIPKASNPAKIAESQLPATNATLASVTFGAKVAPDLYEGTYQKEIVFTAITNAIKTVSYMDTGWNTITRLQWLADQNIGHDITIKRGYSIPYPGFCENIAYNNKCFANIAAGTSTDAYETILWTDTDTHTIYFYSKKDIIYVNEDAKGMFNDIKRSSDSTNITIDLTGLDFSKAKDLSNLFTKNRIKSIEWGNFNIESAETVSKMFRDVEPTDPSNFSIDFTKFNTRNVTDFSYMFNGSKISSLNLNGIDTRNATNMAGMFSSMNNLSVLDVAPLNTSNVTDMSSMFASLHNIADIQNLSSLDTSKVENMSSMFSDIGGLTSLDLSGLNTSSVTNMSYMFSSSAAITDLDLTTFDTHAVEDMSGMFSGMTNLSNLNMSGLDTSSVTNMSYMFNGIMGMSTIDLSPLNTSSVIDMTSMFQDSKNLTHLDLSGFDTTHVENFTSMFNGVNNITTLDLTSFHTPQATDMSSMFMDMSSLTNLIMPNFDTSNVAQMYALFNGLTSMTTLDLSHFNTSQVMSMGAMFQNTPQLSHLNLSSFDTSQVTDMSSMFEEGMADNSILDLSSFDTAQVNYAYGMFSNARPRTIFVSNSFVLDSVDEADELFSGNNNLIGGNGTAFSASNPTNKTYARIDEPGTPGYFTRKP
;
A
#
# COMPACT_ATOMS: atom_id res chain seq x y z
N MET A 1 -40.21 -75.10 65.99
CA MET A 1 -39.59 -75.80 64.85
C MET A 1 -40.71 -76.25 63.94
N GLU A 2 -40.72 -76.09 62.63
CA GLU A 2 -39.84 -75.48 61.63
C GLU A 2 -40.77 -75.35 60.38
N LEU A 3 -40.91 -74.14 59.82
CA LEU A 3 -40.27 -73.75 58.56
C LEU A 3 -40.67 -74.61 57.36
N ASN A 4 -41.81 -74.23 56.77
CA ASN A 4 -42.07 -74.44 55.35
C ASN A 4 -42.56 -73.10 54.78
N LYS A 5 -41.67 -72.38 54.09
CA LYS A 5 -42.06 -71.36 53.10
C LYS A 5 -41.20 -71.60 51.87
N GLY A 6 -41.88 -71.92 50.77
CA GLY A 6 -41.29 -72.23 49.48
C GLY A 6 -40.45 -71.09 48.93
N LEU A 7 -39.46 -71.48 48.14
CA LEU A 7 -38.69 -70.62 47.26
C LEU A 7 -39.61 -69.78 46.38
N LYS A 8 -39.72 -68.48 46.68
CA LYS A 8 -39.84 -67.45 45.64
C LYS A 8 -38.44 -66.87 45.46
N GLN A 9 -37.93 -66.86 44.23
CA GLN A 9 -36.79 -66.05 43.87
C GLN A 9 -37.19 -64.58 44.06
N SER A 10 -36.81 -63.96 45.18
CA SER A 10 -36.76 -62.52 45.34
C SER A 10 -35.30 -62.08 45.18
N GLY A 11 -35.01 -61.39 44.07
CA GLY A 11 -33.74 -60.71 43.85
C GLY A 11 -33.82 -59.24 44.29
N LEU A 12 -32.67 -58.59 44.45
CA LEU A 12 -32.58 -57.16 44.72
C LEU A 12 -32.59 -56.40 43.39
N ARG A 13 -33.47 -55.41 43.25
CA ARG A 13 -33.58 -54.60 42.03
C ARG A 13 -33.10 -53.19 42.28
N VAL A 14 -32.20 -52.70 41.45
CA VAL A 14 -31.68 -51.34 41.54
C VAL A 14 -31.89 -50.65 40.20
N TRP A 15 -32.67 -49.58 40.18
CA TRP A 15 -32.91 -48.85 38.94
C TRP A 15 -32.99 -47.34 39.20
N PRO A 16 -32.19 -46.51 38.51
CA PRO A 16 -32.54 -45.12 38.34
C PRO A 16 -33.76 -44.97 37.42
N GLU A 17 -34.76 -44.22 37.89
CA GLU A 17 -35.88 -43.74 37.09
C GLU A 17 -35.46 -42.45 36.36
N MET A 18 -36.04 -42.14 35.21
CA MET A 18 -35.56 -41.02 34.39
C MET A 18 -36.66 -40.02 34.06
N LEU A 19 -36.34 -38.74 34.17
CA LEU A 19 -37.22 -37.65 33.72
C LEU A 19 -36.52 -36.81 32.65
N ALA A 20 -37.20 -36.65 31.51
CA ALA A 20 -36.85 -35.66 30.52
C ALA A 20 -37.64 -34.37 30.83
N GLN A 21 -36.97 -33.36 31.40
CA GLN A 21 -37.58 -32.04 31.59
C GLN A 21 -37.19 -31.11 30.44
N GLY A 22 -38.07 -30.99 29.46
CA GLY A 22 -38.02 -29.92 28.46
C GLY A 22 -38.72 -28.67 29.01
N LEU A 23 -38.04 -27.87 29.82
CA LEU A 23 -38.59 -26.61 30.33
C LEU A 23 -38.19 -25.43 29.43
N ARG A 24 -39.20 -24.65 29.00
CA ARG A 24 -39.01 -23.34 28.37
C ARG A 24 -38.75 -22.29 29.44
N TRP A 25 -37.48 -21.95 29.71
CA TRP A 25 -37.14 -20.77 30.51
C TRP A 25 -36.57 -19.67 29.62
N ALA A 26 -37.32 -18.58 29.50
CA ALA A 26 -36.78 -17.29 29.09
C ALA A 26 -36.30 -16.59 30.36
N PHE A 27 -35.05 -16.11 30.39
CA PHE A 27 -34.54 -15.34 31.52
C PHE A 27 -35.28 -14.00 31.66
N GLY A 28 -35.87 -13.77 32.83
CA GLY A 28 -36.44 -12.51 33.29
C GLY A 28 -36.90 -12.64 34.75
N LEU A 29 -36.39 -11.79 35.64
CA LEU A 29 -36.52 -11.85 37.10
C LEU A 29 -37.97 -11.74 37.66
N LEU A 30 -38.19 -12.47 38.77
CA LEU A 30 -39.16 -12.31 39.88
C LEU A 30 -40.70 -12.42 39.67
N TRP A 31 -41.26 -13.42 40.38
CA TRP A 31 -42.56 -13.55 41.07
C TRP A 31 -43.88 -12.96 40.50
N ALA A 32 -44.82 -13.89 40.26
CA ALA A 32 -46.27 -13.88 40.54
C ALA A 32 -47.31 -13.40 39.49
N LEU A 33 -48.28 -14.31 39.29
CA LEU A 33 -49.66 -14.23 38.76
C LEU A 33 -49.91 -14.22 37.23
N PRO A 34 -50.92 -14.99 36.74
CA PRO A 34 -51.24 -15.08 35.31
C PRO A 34 -52.28 -14.04 34.91
N VAL A 35 -52.01 -13.27 33.86
CA VAL A 35 -53.04 -12.55 33.10
C VAL A 35 -52.81 -12.79 31.62
N LEU A 36 -53.79 -13.44 30.99
CA LEU A 36 -53.97 -13.52 29.55
C LEU A 36 -54.33 -12.13 29.01
N ALA A 37 -53.49 -11.57 28.15
CA ALA A 37 -53.90 -10.53 27.21
C ALA A 37 -53.03 -10.58 25.95
N SER A 38 -53.66 -10.96 24.86
CA SER A 38 -53.16 -10.85 23.50
C SER A 38 -52.99 -9.39 23.09
N MET A 39 -51.79 -9.01 22.63
CA MET A 39 -51.61 -7.88 21.72
C MET A 39 -50.59 -8.26 20.65
N ALA A 40 -51.00 -8.16 19.39
CA ALA A 40 -50.17 -8.34 18.23
C ALA A 40 -49.43 -7.03 17.91
N PHE A 41 -48.11 -7.12 17.67
CA PHE A 41 -47.38 -6.15 16.87
C PHE A 41 -46.35 -6.86 15.99
N GLY A 42 -46.25 -6.39 14.75
CA GLY A 42 -45.39 -6.93 13.71
C GLY A 42 -43.92 -6.66 13.96
N SER A 43 -43.15 -7.73 13.89
CA SER A 43 -41.70 -7.81 13.64
C SER A 43 -41.49 -9.23 13.09
N PRO A 44 -40.42 -9.55 12.34
CA PRO A 44 -40.09 -10.95 12.11
C PRO A 44 -39.67 -11.52 13.47
N VAL A 45 -40.62 -12.09 14.19
CA VAL A 45 -40.35 -12.83 15.42
C VAL A 45 -39.54 -14.03 14.96
N TYR A 46 -38.21 -13.95 15.12
CA TYR A 46 -37.40 -15.16 15.17
C TYR A 46 -38.06 -16.04 16.23
N ALA A 47 -38.68 -17.13 15.79
CA ALA A 47 -39.22 -18.12 16.69
C ALA A 47 -38.10 -18.52 17.65
N ALA A 48 -38.35 -18.46 18.96
CA ALA A 48 -37.35 -18.86 19.94
C ALA A 48 -36.85 -20.27 19.58
N PRO A 49 -35.53 -20.51 19.55
CA PRO A 49 -34.98 -21.78 19.15
C PRO A 49 -35.60 -22.91 19.98
N THR A 50 -36.01 -23.97 19.31
CA THR A 50 -36.62 -25.13 19.93
C THR A 50 -35.55 -26.06 20.48
N ILE A 51 -35.84 -26.69 21.62
CA ILE A 51 -35.01 -27.76 22.18
C ILE A 51 -35.90 -28.86 22.75
N SER A 52 -35.54 -30.10 22.48
CA SER A 52 -36.20 -31.27 23.05
C SER A 52 -35.17 -32.35 23.34
N VAL A 53 -35.39 -33.08 24.44
CA VAL A 53 -34.61 -34.25 24.83
C VAL A 53 -35.52 -35.46 24.75
N SER A 54 -35.06 -36.52 24.10
CA SER A 54 -35.73 -37.81 24.05
C SER A 54 -34.83 -38.89 24.62
N LEU A 55 -35.43 -39.83 25.35
CA LEU A 55 -34.77 -40.98 25.95
C LEU A 55 -35.33 -42.25 25.29
N PRO A 56 -34.47 -43.12 24.70
CA PRO A 56 -34.92 -44.35 24.06
C PRO A 56 -35.39 -45.41 25.07
N ALA A 57 -34.99 -45.29 26.35
CA ALA A 57 -35.43 -46.13 27.46
C ALA A 57 -35.73 -45.25 28.68
N THR A 58 -36.80 -45.57 29.43
CA THR A 58 -37.28 -44.78 30.59
C THR A 58 -36.76 -45.28 31.94
N SER A 59 -36.03 -46.40 31.97
CA SER A 59 -35.38 -46.93 33.17
C SER A 59 -34.03 -47.58 32.83
N ALA A 60 -33.06 -47.48 33.74
CA ALA A 60 -31.76 -48.14 33.61
C ALA A 60 -31.65 -49.29 34.61
N ASP A 61 -31.70 -50.51 34.08
CA ASP A 61 -32.12 -51.61 34.90
C ASP A 61 -30.93 -52.52 35.36
N ILE A 62 -30.60 -52.61 36.67
CA ILE A 62 -29.64 -53.53 37.30
C ILE A 62 -30.33 -54.53 38.28
N ASP A 63 -30.46 -55.79 37.87
CA ASP A 63 -30.95 -56.89 38.70
C ASP A 63 -29.81 -57.65 39.40
N PHE A 64 -29.94 -57.96 40.70
CA PHE A 64 -29.01 -58.81 41.45
C PHE A 64 -29.69 -60.07 41.99
N SER A 65 -29.08 -61.23 41.74
CA SER A 65 -29.43 -62.50 42.39
C SER A 65 -28.94 -62.55 43.84
N MET A 66 -29.55 -63.39 44.66
CA MET A 66 -29.14 -63.56 46.06
C MET A 66 -27.68 -64.01 46.25
N SER A 67 -27.12 -64.76 45.30
CA SER A 67 -25.68 -65.09 45.30
C SER A 67 -24.80 -63.86 45.05
N GLU A 68 -25.20 -62.99 44.13
CA GLU A 68 -24.48 -61.76 43.78
C GLU A 68 -24.53 -60.72 44.92
N VAL A 69 -25.66 -60.63 45.63
CA VAL A 69 -25.77 -59.76 46.82
C VAL A 69 -24.86 -60.25 47.95
N ARG A 70 -24.84 -61.57 48.22
CA ARG A 70 -23.97 -62.18 49.25
C ARG A 70 -22.48 -62.04 48.95
N SER A 71 -22.08 -62.00 47.68
CA SER A 71 -20.69 -61.81 47.27
C SER A 71 -20.31 -60.34 47.03
N SER A 72 -21.21 -59.38 47.29
CA SER A 72 -21.01 -57.95 47.00
C SER A 72 -20.60 -57.68 45.55
N ALA A 73 -21.33 -58.28 44.61
CA ALA A 73 -21.08 -58.09 43.20
C ALA A 73 -21.27 -56.62 42.77
N PHE A 74 -20.47 -56.20 41.80
CA PHE A 74 -20.68 -54.97 41.06
C PHE A 74 -21.37 -55.31 39.72
N LYS A 75 -22.37 -54.53 39.33
CA LYS A 75 -23.04 -54.66 38.04
C LYS A 75 -23.30 -53.28 37.42
N LYS A 76 -23.47 -53.29 36.11
CA LYS A 76 -23.76 -52.11 35.29
C LYS A 76 -25.12 -52.23 34.62
N SER A 77 -25.79 -51.10 34.42
CA SER A 77 -27.00 -51.01 33.61
C SER A 77 -26.68 -51.16 32.12
N ALA A 78 -27.72 -51.30 31.29
CA ALA A 78 -27.59 -50.95 29.88
C ALA A 78 -27.24 -49.46 29.73
N ALA A 79 -26.51 -49.12 28.66
CA ALA A 79 -26.19 -47.74 28.34
C ALA A 79 -27.43 -46.99 27.86
N ILE A 80 -27.63 -45.78 28.36
CA ILE A 80 -28.70 -44.89 27.95
C ILE A 80 -28.12 -43.77 27.11
N GLN A 81 -28.71 -43.56 25.94
CA GLN A 81 -28.26 -42.57 24.97
C GLN A 81 -29.34 -41.50 24.82
N PRO A 82 -29.30 -40.42 25.64
CA PRO A 82 -30.18 -39.27 25.42
C PRO A 82 -29.93 -38.68 24.03
N SER A 83 -31.00 -38.48 23.27
CA SER A 83 -30.96 -37.78 21.99
C SER A 83 -31.54 -36.38 22.15
N VAL A 84 -30.86 -35.36 21.63
CA VAL A 84 -31.33 -33.97 21.67
C VAL A 84 -31.63 -33.49 20.25
N THR A 85 -32.75 -32.79 20.09
CA THR A 85 -33.11 -32.07 18.86
C THR A 85 -33.23 -30.59 19.16
N THR A 86 -32.49 -29.77 18.42
CA THR A 86 -32.55 -28.30 18.47
C THR A 86 -32.26 -27.68 17.11
N ASP A 87 -32.99 -26.61 16.79
CA ASP A 87 -32.74 -25.75 15.63
C ASP A 87 -31.78 -24.59 15.94
N ASN A 88 -31.24 -24.51 17.17
CA ASN A 88 -30.32 -23.45 17.54
C ASN A 88 -29.02 -23.57 16.73
N PRO A 89 -28.61 -22.54 15.98
CA PRO A 89 -27.39 -22.57 15.17
C PRO A 89 -26.10 -22.71 16.00
N GLN A 90 -26.13 -22.38 17.29
CA GLN A 90 -25.01 -22.56 18.22
C GLN A 90 -25.06 -23.89 18.97
N GLY A 91 -26.06 -24.74 18.72
CA GLY A 91 -26.22 -26.05 19.36
C GLY A 91 -26.72 -26.00 20.80
N PHE A 92 -26.25 -26.93 21.64
CA PHE A 92 -26.77 -27.17 23.00
C PHE A 92 -25.73 -27.77 23.93
N THR A 93 -25.96 -27.65 25.25
CA THR A 93 -25.23 -28.36 26.30
C THR A 93 -26.17 -29.30 27.05
N LEU A 94 -25.74 -30.54 27.29
CA LEU A 94 -26.50 -31.57 27.99
C LEU A 94 -25.92 -31.83 29.38
N TYR A 95 -26.80 -31.93 30.36
CA TYR A 95 -26.49 -32.15 31.77
C TYR A 95 -27.20 -33.39 32.33
N ILE A 96 -26.64 -33.94 33.40
CA ILE A 96 -27.23 -35.00 34.24
C ILE A 96 -27.26 -34.56 35.70
N SER A 97 -28.35 -34.88 36.41
CA SER A 97 -28.44 -34.73 37.86
C SER A 97 -29.44 -35.71 38.46
N SER A 98 -29.42 -35.88 39.77
CA SER A 98 -30.59 -36.31 40.53
C SER A 98 -31.74 -35.30 40.37
N ILE A 99 -32.99 -35.74 40.56
CA ILE A 99 -34.16 -34.84 40.63
C ILE A 99 -34.12 -33.90 41.85
N ASP A 100 -33.41 -34.30 42.91
CA ASP A 100 -33.33 -33.58 44.18
C ASP A 100 -31.88 -33.57 44.73
N GLU A 101 -31.70 -33.09 45.96
CA GLU A 101 -30.38 -33.01 46.61
C GLU A 101 -29.87 -34.34 47.16
N ASN A 102 -30.76 -35.32 47.36
CA ASN A 102 -30.38 -36.68 47.72
C ASN A 102 -29.89 -37.39 46.46
N THR A 103 -28.78 -38.11 46.54
CA THR A 103 -28.17 -38.81 45.40
C THR A 103 -28.08 -40.31 45.63
N SER A 104 -28.68 -40.81 46.70
CA SER A 104 -28.74 -42.23 47.02
C SER A 104 -29.90 -42.92 46.30
N LEU A 105 -29.77 -44.23 46.06
CA LEU A 105 -30.91 -45.08 45.70
C LEU A 105 -31.59 -45.53 46.98
N ASP A 106 -32.91 -45.38 47.05
CA ASP A 106 -33.70 -45.61 48.26
C ASP A 106 -34.80 -46.66 48.03
N ASN A 107 -35.09 -47.47 49.05
CA ASN A 107 -36.18 -48.46 49.04
C ASN A 107 -37.46 -48.01 49.76
N GLY A 108 -37.58 -46.71 50.05
CA GLY A 108 -38.75 -46.09 50.66
C GLY A 108 -38.95 -46.31 52.17
N THR A 109 -38.17 -47.19 52.83
CA THR A 109 -38.44 -47.52 54.25
C THR A 109 -37.24 -47.39 55.21
N TYR A 110 -36.06 -47.98 54.93
CA TYR A 110 -34.96 -47.99 55.93
C TYR A 110 -33.51 -48.07 55.40
N ASP A 111 -33.28 -48.22 54.09
CA ASP A 111 -31.95 -48.58 53.60
C ASP A 111 -31.60 -47.91 52.26
N HIS A 112 -30.31 -47.57 52.07
CA HIS A 112 -29.85 -46.76 50.94
C HIS A 112 -28.51 -47.23 50.36
N ILE A 113 -28.36 -47.04 49.05
CA ILE A 113 -27.09 -47.19 48.31
C ILE A 113 -26.61 -45.79 47.95
N ASN A 114 -25.49 -45.36 48.54
CA ASN A 114 -25.02 -43.98 48.43
C ASN A 114 -24.32 -43.72 47.10
N SER A 115 -24.43 -42.52 46.54
CA SER A 115 -23.52 -42.12 45.46
C SER A 115 -22.06 -42.24 45.91
N ILE A 116 -21.17 -42.67 45.02
CA ILE A 116 -19.72 -42.57 45.25
C ILE A 116 -19.32 -41.11 45.51
N ALA A 117 -18.26 -40.90 46.29
CA ALA A 117 -17.81 -39.56 46.69
C ALA A 117 -16.80 -38.92 45.72
N ALA A 118 -16.15 -39.72 44.88
CA ALA A 118 -15.20 -39.31 43.86
C ALA A 118 -15.22 -40.29 42.68
N GLY A 119 -14.50 -39.99 41.60
CA GLY A 119 -14.40 -40.86 40.44
C GLY A 119 -13.73 -42.21 40.78
N LEU A 120 -14.36 -43.33 40.41
CA LEU A 120 -13.89 -44.69 40.69
C LEU A 120 -14.00 -45.60 39.47
N ASN A 121 -13.09 -46.56 39.36
CA ASN A 121 -13.24 -47.70 38.45
C ASN A 121 -14.08 -48.82 39.10
N GLU A 122 -14.53 -49.79 38.30
CA GLU A 122 -15.40 -50.89 38.75
C GLU A 122 -14.87 -51.67 39.97
N THR A 123 -13.56 -51.90 40.02
CA THR A 123 -12.93 -52.67 41.11
C THR A 123 -12.85 -51.89 42.43
N ALA A 124 -12.84 -50.55 42.35
CA ALA A 124 -12.65 -49.66 43.49
C ALA A 124 -13.95 -49.26 44.21
N PHE A 125 -15.12 -49.67 43.71
CA PHE A 125 -16.38 -49.44 44.41
C PHE A 125 -16.35 -50.08 45.81
N THR A 126 -16.73 -49.30 46.82
CA THR A 126 -17.04 -49.82 48.15
C THR A 126 -18.47 -50.39 48.17
N GLN A 127 -18.75 -51.30 49.09
CA GLN A 127 -20.10 -51.82 49.29
C GLN A 127 -21.10 -50.66 49.54
N ARG A 128 -22.34 -50.81 49.07
CA ARG A 128 -23.42 -49.80 49.17
C ARG A 128 -23.11 -48.50 48.44
N THR A 129 -22.47 -48.58 47.28
CA THR A 129 -22.25 -47.40 46.44
C THR A 129 -22.70 -47.56 44.99
N TRP A 130 -23.07 -46.45 44.37
CA TRP A 130 -23.41 -46.37 42.96
C TRP A 130 -22.90 -45.08 42.30
N GLY A 131 -22.84 -45.05 40.98
CA GLY A 131 -22.38 -43.90 40.21
C GLY A 131 -22.77 -44.01 38.73
N TYR A 132 -22.45 -42.99 37.94
CA TYR A 132 -22.70 -42.97 36.50
C TYR A 132 -21.39 -42.88 35.71
N SER A 133 -21.34 -43.43 34.50
CA SER A 133 -20.17 -43.41 33.63
C SER A 133 -20.56 -42.98 32.22
N LEU A 134 -19.67 -42.23 31.56
CA LEU A 134 -19.82 -41.80 30.17
C LEU A 134 -19.02 -42.69 29.19
N ASP A 135 -18.06 -43.46 29.69
CA ASP A 135 -17.20 -44.37 28.90
C ASP A 135 -17.43 -45.85 29.24
N GLY A 136 -18.28 -46.14 30.22
CA GLY A 136 -18.60 -47.48 30.71
C GLY A 136 -17.57 -48.11 31.64
N THR A 137 -16.50 -47.38 32.02
CA THR A 137 -15.36 -47.86 32.80
C THR A 137 -15.02 -46.98 34.01
N ASN A 138 -15.10 -45.65 33.87
CA ASN A 138 -14.85 -44.66 34.92
C ASN A 138 -16.19 -44.08 35.38
N PHE A 139 -16.51 -44.30 36.65
CA PHE A 139 -17.76 -43.88 37.26
C PHE A 139 -17.55 -42.62 38.09
N ASN A 140 -18.47 -41.68 37.97
CA ASN A 140 -18.54 -40.41 38.67
C ASN A 140 -19.66 -40.42 39.71
N PRO A 141 -19.53 -39.60 40.79
CA PRO A 141 -20.61 -39.32 41.72
C PRO A 141 -21.88 -38.85 41.00
N ILE A 142 -23.04 -39.33 41.42
CA ILE A 142 -24.33 -38.82 40.93
C ILE A 142 -24.45 -37.34 41.34
N PRO A 143 -24.65 -36.41 40.39
CA PRO A 143 -24.73 -34.99 40.69
C PRO A 143 -26.04 -34.64 41.40
N LYS A 144 -26.00 -33.62 42.26
CA LYS A 144 -27.19 -33.08 42.93
C LYS A 144 -28.00 -32.20 41.98
N ALA A 145 -29.29 -31.99 42.27
CA ALA A 145 -30.13 -31.06 41.49
C ALA A 145 -29.57 -29.61 41.47
N SER A 146 -29.01 -29.13 42.59
CA SER A 146 -28.37 -27.81 42.70
C SER A 146 -27.06 -27.67 41.92
N ASN A 147 -26.44 -28.78 41.51
CA ASN A 147 -25.19 -28.78 40.76
C ASN A 147 -25.15 -29.90 39.70
N PRO A 148 -25.92 -29.78 38.60
CA PRO A 148 -25.93 -30.75 37.51
C PRO A 148 -24.56 -30.86 36.82
N ALA A 149 -24.15 -32.06 36.44
CA ALA A 149 -22.90 -32.26 35.72
C ALA A 149 -23.11 -32.17 34.20
N LYS A 150 -22.24 -31.43 33.50
CA LYS A 150 -22.18 -31.39 32.04
C LYS A 150 -21.69 -32.74 31.51
N ILE A 151 -22.42 -33.33 30.57
CA ILE A 151 -22.09 -34.65 29.99
C ILE A 151 -21.89 -34.64 28.48
N ALA A 152 -22.39 -33.63 27.75
CA ALA A 152 -22.12 -33.44 26.33
C ALA A 152 -22.38 -31.98 25.90
N GLU A 153 -21.85 -31.59 24.74
CA GLU A 153 -22.08 -30.29 24.10
C GLU A 153 -22.01 -30.42 22.57
N SER A 154 -22.83 -29.64 21.86
CA SER A 154 -22.80 -29.44 20.42
C SER A 154 -22.68 -27.95 20.11
N GLN A 155 -21.84 -27.58 19.14
CA GLN A 155 -21.73 -26.21 18.59
C GLN A 155 -22.52 -26.04 17.28
N LEU A 156 -23.35 -27.03 16.93
CA LEU A 156 -24.16 -27.06 15.71
C LEU A 156 -25.62 -27.43 16.04
N PRO A 157 -26.60 -27.02 15.22
CA PRO A 157 -27.96 -27.52 15.33
C PRO A 157 -27.98 -29.05 15.21
N ALA A 158 -28.96 -29.68 15.86
CA ALA A 158 -29.01 -31.12 16.04
C ALA A 158 -30.39 -31.67 15.72
N THR A 159 -30.43 -32.76 14.94
CA THR A 159 -31.63 -33.56 14.71
C THR A 159 -31.39 -34.94 15.30
N ASN A 160 -31.96 -35.23 16.47
CA ASN A 160 -31.76 -36.48 17.22
C ASN A 160 -30.28 -36.84 17.47
N ALA A 161 -29.46 -35.89 17.90
CA ALA A 161 -28.05 -36.14 18.19
C ALA A 161 -27.88 -36.90 19.52
N THR A 162 -27.23 -38.06 19.48
CA THR A 162 -26.82 -38.86 20.65
C THR A 162 -25.34 -38.63 20.97
N LEU A 163 -25.05 -37.68 21.86
CA LEU A 163 -23.68 -37.23 22.16
C LEU A 163 -23.12 -37.79 23.48
N ALA A 164 -23.96 -38.41 24.31
CA ALA A 164 -23.56 -39.05 25.56
C ALA A 164 -24.13 -40.46 25.64
N SER A 165 -23.35 -41.37 26.23
CA SER A 165 -23.76 -42.74 26.51
C SER A 165 -23.58 -43.00 28.01
N VAL A 166 -24.66 -42.89 28.77
CA VAL A 166 -24.64 -42.95 30.24
C VAL A 166 -24.92 -44.37 30.73
N THR A 167 -24.00 -44.92 31.52
CA THR A 167 -24.16 -46.23 32.16
C THR A 167 -24.11 -46.07 33.68
N PHE A 168 -25.00 -46.72 34.41
CA PHE A 168 -24.97 -46.71 35.88
C PHE A 168 -24.30 -47.97 36.42
N GLY A 169 -23.50 -47.82 37.47
CA GLY A 169 -22.80 -48.92 38.13
C GLY A 169 -23.14 -48.92 39.61
N ALA A 170 -23.44 -50.09 40.17
CA ALA A 170 -23.78 -50.24 41.58
C ALA A 170 -23.08 -51.47 42.19
N LYS A 171 -22.61 -51.32 43.43
CA LYS A 171 -22.06 -52.41 44.25
C LYS A 171 -22.91 -52.63 45.49
N VAL A 172 -23.52 -53.81 45.55
CA VAL A 172 -24.44 -54.20 46.62
C VAL A 172 -23.71 -54.79 47.82
N ALA A 173 -24.42 -54.92 48.94
CA ALA A 173 -23.89 -55.47 50.18
C ALA A 173 -24.81 -56.57 50.75
N PRO A 174 -24.27 -57.56 51.49
CA PRO A 174 -25.06 -58.69 51.98
C PRO A 174 -26.12 -58.32 53.04
N ASP A 175 -26.01 -57.13 53.62
CA ASP A 175 -26.90 -56.57 54.64
C ASP A 175 -28.03 -55.70 54.07
N LEU A 176 -28.11 -55.55 52.73
CA LEU A 176 -29.24 -54.86 52.09
C LEU A 176 -30.53 -55.69 52.24
N TYR A 177 -31.64 -55.03 52.57
CA TYR A 177 -32.96 -55.65 52.57
C TYR A 177 -33.41 -55.99 51.15
N GLU A 178 -34.12 -57.11 50.98
CA GLU A 178 -34.73 -57.41 49.68
C GLU A 178 -35.72 -56.30 49.30
N GLY A 179 -35.68 -55.86 48.05
CA GLY A 179 -36.55 -54.79 47.58
C GLY A 179 -36.04 -54.12 46.31
N THR A 180 -36.77 -53.09 45.92
CA THR A 180 -36.42 -52.20 44.81
C THR A 180 -35.83 -50.91 45.37
N TYR A 181 -34.61 -50.56 44.95
CA TYR A 181 -33.94 -49.30 45.29
C TYR A 181 -33.99 -48.39 44.07
N GLN A 182 -34.55 -47.19 44.22
CA GLN A 182 -34.85 -46.30 43.09
C GLN A 182 -34.32 -44.90 43.30
N LYS A 183 -33.99 -44.23 42.19
CA LYS A 183 -33.66 -42.80 42.17
C LYS A 183 -33.98 -42.15 40.83
N GLU A 184 -34.69 -41.02 40.84
CA GLU A 184 -34.94 -40.26 39.62
C GLU A 184 -33.71 -39.44 39.18
N ILE A 185 -33.30 -39.61 37.92
CA ILE A 185 -32.24 -38.89 37.23
C ILE A 185 -32.85 -38.01 36.13
N VAL A 186 -32.42 -36.76 36.10
CA VAL A 186 -32.86 -35.76 35.13
C VAL A 186 -31.78 -35.53 34.09
N PHE A 187 -32.17 -35.56 32.82
CA PHE A 187 -31.36 -35.11 31.69
C PHE A 187 -31.88 -33.76 31.22
N THR A 188 -31.03 -32.74 31.31
CA THR A 188 -31.39 -31.36 30.98
C THR A 188 -30.55 -30.89 29.80
N ALA A 189 -31.19 -30.53 28.69
CA ALA A 189 -30.51 -29.87 27.59
C ALA A 189 -30.86 -28.39 27.56
N ILE A 190 -29.83 -27.55 27.40
CA ILE A 190 -29.93 -26.09 27.35
C ILE A 190 -29.35 -25.64 26.02
N THR A 191 -30.04 -24.77 25.30
CA THR A 191 -29.52 -24.19 24.06
C THR A 191 -28.31 -23.29 24.35
N ASN A 192 -27.31 -23.33 23.47
CA ASN A 192 -26.18 -22.40 23.56
C ASN A 192 -26.63 -20.98 23.17
N ALA A 193 -26.04 -19.94 23.77
CA ALA A 193 -26.43 -18.56 23.51
C ALA A 193 -26.04 -18.13 22.07
N ILE A 194 -26.99 -17.54 21.33
CA ILE A 194 -26.72 -16.94 20.02
C ILE A 194 -26.02 -15.60 20.23
N LYS A 195 -24.78 -15.48 19.73
CA LYS A 195 -24.08 -14.18 19.72
C LYS A 195 -24.81 -13.22 18.81
N THR A 196 -25.17 -12.08 19.35
CA THR A 196 -25.75 -10.96 18.62
C THR A 196 -24.65 -10.12 17.98
N VAL A 197 -24.93 -9.52 16.82
CA VAL A 197 -23.92 -8.79 16.04
C VAL A 197 -24.38 -7.38 15.72
N SER A 198 -23.44 -6.46 15.60
CA SER A 198 -23.62 -5.11 15.07
C SER A 198 -22.52 -4.80 14.06
N TYR A 199 -22.78 -3.87 13.16
CA TYR A 199 -21.81 -3.38 12.18
C TYR A 199 -21.40 -1.94 12.47
N MET A 200 -20.15 -1.61 12.16
CA MET A 200 -19.67 -0.23 12.07
C MET A 200 -20.06 0.39 10.72
N ASP A 201 -20.03 1.72 10.68
CA ASP A 201 -20.22 2.50 9.45
C ASP A 201 -19.04 2.26 8.52
N THR A 202 -19.18 2.70 7.28
CA THR A 202 -18.06 2.85 6.35
C THR A 202 -16.89 3.61 7.00
N GLY A 203 -15.67 3.35 6.53
CA GLY A 203 -14.45 3.96 7.05
C GLY A 203 -14.52 5.48 7.03
N TRP A 204 -14.99 6.08 5.93
CA TRP A 204 -15.16 7.53 5.78
C TRP A 204 -16.08 8.18 6.83
N ASN A 205 -17.24 7.58 7.06
CA ASN A 205 -18.18 8.11 8.06
C ASN A 205 -17.65 7.91 9.48
N THR A 206 -16.97 6.80 9.73
CA THR A 206 -16.37 6.52 11.05
C THR A 206 -15.27 7.53 11.35
N ILE A 207 -14.34 7.79 10.42
CA ILE A 207 -13.23 8.69 10.68
C ILE A 207 -13.68 10.14 10.84
N THR A 208 -14.66 10.60 10.06
CA THR A 208 -15.22 11.95 10.23
C THR A 208 -15.73 12.18 11.66
N ARG A 209 -16.36 11.15 12.25
CA ARG A 209 -16.84 11.19 13.64
C ARG A 209 -15.71 11.08 14.65
N LEU A 210 -14.71 10.23 14.40
CA LEU A 210 -13.53 10.11 15.26
C LEU A 210 -12.75 11.41 15.32
N GLN A 211 -12.49 12.07 14.19
CA GLN A 211 -11.81 13.37 14.13
C GLN A 211 -12.57 14.44 14.92
N TRP A 212 -13.89 14.50 14.73
CA TRP A 212 -14.72 15.45 15.46
C TRP A 212 -14.73 15.19 16.98
N LEU A 213 -14.74 13.92 17.42
CA LEU A 213 -14.65 13.54 18.83
C LEU A 213 -13.24 13.81 19.38
N ALA A 214 -12.21 13.58 18.57
CA ALA A 214 -10.84 13.90 18.91
C ALA A 214 -10.66 15.41 19.12
N ASP A 215 -11.35 16.25 18.35
CA ASP A 215 -11.42 17.71 18.53
C ASP A 215 -12.05 18.16 19.84
N GLN A 216 -12.71 17.26 20.60
CA GLN A 216 -13.15 17.56 21.96
C GLN A 216 -12.06 17.32 23.01
N ASN A 217 -10.92 16.73 22.65
CA ASN A 217 -9.80 16.37 23.52
C ASN A 217 -8.52 17.16 23.17
N ILE A 218 -8.66 18.47 22.94
CA ILE A 218 -7.57 19.33 22.45
C ILE A 218 -6.39 19.34 23.42
N GLY A 219 -5.18 19.14 22.90
CA GLY A 219 -3.93 19.22 23.67
C GLY A 219 -3.61 17.99 24.51
N HIS A 220 -4.34 16.89 24.32
CA HIS A 220 -4.14 15.64 25.05
C HIS A 220 -3.85 14.47 24.10
N ASP A 221 -3.13 13.47 24.61
CA ASP A 221 -3.05 12.14 24.00
C ASP A 221 -4.45 11.52 23.99
N ILE A 222 -4.81 10.84 22.89
CA ILE A 222 -6.14 10.25 22.72
C ILE A 222 -6.01 8.72 22.70
N THR A 223 -6.88 8.06 23.46
CA THR A 223 -7.05 6.60 23.40
C THR A 223 -8.35 6.27 22.69
N ILE A 224 -8.34 5.31 21.77
CA ILE A 224 -9.55 4.82 21.10
C ILE A 224 -9.67 3.34 21.40
N LYS A 225 -10.80 2.89 21.97
CA LYS A 225 -10.98 1.48 22.35
C LYS A 225 -12.44 1.03 22.40
N ARG A 226 -12.69 -0.27 22.58
CA ARG A 226 -14.06 -0.77 22.87
C ARG A 226 -14.49 -0.38 24.28
N GLY A 227 -15.70 0.17 24.38
CA GLY A 227 -16.44 0.37 25.64
C GLY A 227 -17.39 -0.80 25.89
N TYR A 228 -17.54 -1.20 27.16
CA TYR A 228 -18.49 -2.24 27.58
C TYR A 228 -19.76 -1.68 28.22
N SER A 229 -19.81 -0.37 28.41
CA SER A 229 -20.97 0.37 28.90
C SER A 229 -21.03 1.76 28.27
N ILE A 230 -22.22 2.35 28.29
CA ILE A 230 -22.41 3.80 28.10
C ILE A 230 -22.54 4.47 29.47
N PRO A 231 -22.22 5.77 29.61
CA PRO A 231 -22.28 6.47 30.89
C PRO A 231 -23.61 6.33 31.62
N TYR A 232 -24.73 6.46 30.89
CA TYR A 232 -26.09 6.20 31.39
C TYR A 232 -27.08 6.02 30.22
N PRO A 233 -28.28 5.43 30.44
CA PRO A 233 -29.29 5.26 29.39
C PRO A 233 -29.72 6.59 28.77
N GLY A 234 -29.72 6.69 27.44
CA GLY A 234 -30.07 7.92 26.72
C GLY A 234 -28.96 8.97 26.65
N PHE A 235 -27.70 8.61 26.97
CA PHE A 235 -26.55 9.53 26.92
C PHE A 235 -26.47 10.34 25.62
N CYS A 236 -26.62 9.65 24.48
CA CYS A 236 -26.51 10.27 23.15
C CYS A 236 -27.80 10.93 22.64
N GLU A 237 -28.89 10.83 23.41
CA GLU A 237 -30.17 11.51 23.14
C GLU A 237 -30.29 12.83 23.91
N ASN A 238 -29.37 13.06 24.87
CA ASN A 238 -29.35 14.25 25.69
C ASN A 238 -28.61 15.39 24.96
N ILE A 239 -29.33 16.48 24.70
CA ILE A 239 -28.82 17.67 23.98
C ILE A 239 -27.52 18.22 24.59
N ALA A 240 -27.33 18.12 25.91
CA ALA A 240 -26.12 18.58 26.59
C ALA A 240 -24.85 17.78 26.22
N TYR A 241 -25.02 16.59 25.65
CA TYR A 241 -23.95 15.66 25.28
C TYR A 241 -23.97 15.31 23.79
N ASN A 242 -24.77 16.00 22.98
CA ASN A 242 -24.76 15.86 21.52
C ASN A 242 -23.40 16.17 20.91
N ASN A 243 -22.55 16.95 21.60
CA ASN A 243 -21.17 17.23 21.20
C ASN A 243 -20.15 16.15 21.65
N LYS A 244 -20.58 15.09 22.33
CA LYS A 244 -19.72 14.03 22.89
C LYS A 244 -20.10 12.61 22.45
N CYS A 245 -21.14 12.47 21.64
CA CYS A 245 -21.59 11.17 21.15
C CYS A 245 -22.22 11.26 19.76
N PHE A 246 -22.03 10.21 18.98
CA PHE A 246 -22.85 9.91 17.82
C PHE A 246 -23.68 8.65 18.11
N ALA A 247 -24.98 8.83 18.37
CA ALA A 247 -25.94 7.73 18.42
C ALA A 247 -26.16 7.20 17.01
N ASN A 248 -26.23 5.87 16.88
CA ASN A 248 -26.66 5.17 15.66
C ASN A 248 -25.98 5.68 14.39
N ILE A 249 -24.92 4.98 14.01
CA ILE A 249 -24.38 4.95 12.66
C ILE A 249 -25.53 4.84 11.64
N ALA A 250 -25.63 5.76 10.67
CA ALA A 250 -26.81 5.88 9.80
C ALA A 250 -27.06 4.65 8.90
N ALA A 251 -28.32 4.50 8.50
CA ALA A 251 -28.86 3.36 7.75
C ALA A 251 -28.26 3.18 6.35
N GLY A 252 -27.79 1.96 6.07
CA GLY A 252 -27.31 1.53 4.75
C GLY A 252 -27.63 0.07 4.46
N THR A 253 -28.58 -0.14 3.55
CA THR A 253 -29.00 -1.33 2.75
C THR A 253 -29.03 -2.76 3.32
N SER A 254 -28.30 -3.08 4.38
CA SER A 254 -28.38 -4.38 5.05
C SER A 254 -29.59 -4.41 5.96
N THR A 255 -30.27 -5.54 6.01
CA THR A 255 -31.41 -5.79 6.90
C THR A 255 -31.06 -5.77 8.39
N ASP A 256 -29.77 -5.60 8.75
CA ASP A 256 -29.27 -5.53 10.11
C ASP A 256 -28.96 -4.06 10.50
N ALA A 257 -29.47 -3.62 11.66
CA ALA A 257 -29.30 -2.25 12.12
C ALA A 257 -27.84 -1.96 12.54
N TYR A 258 -27.27 -0.85 12.07
CA TYR A 258 -26.01 -0.32 12.58
C TYR A 258 -26.23 0.24 13.99
N GLU A 259 -25.78 -0.49 15.01
CA GLU A 259 -26.03 -0.17 16.42
C GLU A 259 -24.76 0.21 17.18
N THR A 260 -23.63 0.43 16.49
CA THR A 260 -22.40 0.88 17.15
C THR A 260 -22.48 2.38 17.45
N ILE A 261 -22.22 2.73 18.70
CA ILE A 261 -22.20 4.09 19.23
C ILE A 261 -20.74 4.51 19.40
N LEU A 262 -20.41 5.72 18.96
CA LEU A 262 -19.12 6.35 19.27
C LEU A 262 -19.35 7.45 20.29
N TRP A 263 -18.56 7.47 21.36
CA TRP A 263 -18.63 8.55 22.35
C TRP A 263 -17.25 8.85 22.96
N THR A 264 -17.08 10.05 23.49
CA THR A 264 -15.82 10.47 24.12
C THR A 264 -16.00 10.79 25.60
N ASP A 265 -15.07 10.31 26.40
CA ASP A 265 -14.81 10.77 27.77
C ASP A 265 -13.68 11.80 27.73
N THR A 266 -14.01 13.06 28.00
CA THR A 266 -13.05 14.17 27.96
C THR A 266 -12.15 14.23 29.19
N ASP A 267 -12.49 13.55 30.28
CA ASP A 267 -11.65 13.54 31.49
C ASP A 267 -10.52 12.52 31.35
N THR A 268 -10.82 11.38 30.71
CA THR A 268 -9.84 10.32 30.42
C THR A 268 -9.27 10.41 29.00
N HIS A 269 -9.70 11.40 28.20
CA HIS A 269 -9.31 11.60 26.81
C HIS A 269 -9.46 10.34 25.94
N THR A 270 -10.53 9.58 26.18
CA THR A 270 -10.76 8.29 25.55
C THR A 270 -12.03 8.32 24.71
N ILE A 271 -11.91 7.87 23.46
CA ILE A 271 -13.03 7.63 22.55
C ILE A 271 -13.37 6.14 22.59
N TYR A 272 -14.65 5.83 22.70
CA TYR A 272 -15.15 4.48 22.84
C TYR A 272 -16.03 4.07 21.66
N PHE A 273 -15.81 2.86 21.15
CA PHE A 273 -16.79 2.12 20.35
C PHE A 273 -17.64 1.25 21.27
N TYR A 274 -18.96 1.41 21.25
CA TYR A 274 -19.86 0.63 22.10
C TYR A 274 -20.99 0.01 21.28
N SER A 275 -21.34 -1.23 21.60
CA SER A 275 -22.57 -1.87 21.12
C SER A 275 -23.13 -2.74 22.24
N LYS A 276 -24.46 -2.86 22.30
CA LYS A 276 -25.13 -3.85 23.17
C LYS A 276 -24.94 -5.28 22.66
N LYS A 277 -24.50 -5.44 21.41
CA LYS A 277 -24.30 -6.73 20.75
C LYS A 277 -22.96 -7.35 21.17
N ASP A 278 -22.87 -8.66 21.05
CA ASP A 278 -21.69 -9.42 21.45
C ASP A 278 -20.49 -9.11 20.53
N ILE A 279 -20.74 -9.03 19.22
CA ILE A 279 -19.72 -8.81 18.17
C ILE A 279 -19.96 -7.47 17.47
N ILE A 280 -18.87 -6.72 17.25
CA ILE A 280 -18.86 -5.51 16.44
C ILE A 280 -18.03 -5.81 15.18
N TYR A 281 -18.70 -6.02 14.05
CA TYR A 281 -18.02 -6.16 12.76
C TYR A 281 -17.62 -4.80 12.22
N VAL A 282 -16.37 -4.70 11.78
CA VAL A 282 -15.89 -3.59 10.97
C VAL A 282 -16.50 -3.71 9.57
N ASN A 283 -16.84 -2.57 8.97
CA ASN A 283 -17.46 -2.53 7.65
C ASN A 283 -16.56 -3.14 6.57
N GLU A 284 -17.16 -3.65 5.48
CA GLU A 284 -16.40 -4.16 4.33
C GLU A 284 -15.53 -3.04 3.70
N ASP A 285 -16.06 -1.81 3.67
CA ASP A 285 -15.30 -0.61 3.35
C ASP A 285 -14.78 0.03 4.65
N ALA A 286 -13.59 -0.40 5.09
CA ALA A 286 -12.90 0.12 6.26
C ALA A 286 -11.87 1.20 5.90
N LYS A 287 -11.92 1.71 4.66
CA LYS A 287 -10.93 2.64 4.13
C LYS A 287 -10.80 3.89 5.00
N GLY A 288 -9.58 4.15 5.45
CA GLY A 288 -9.24 5.32 6.25
C GLY A 288 -9.94 5.39 7.61
N MET A 289 -10.52 4.29 8.11
CA MET A 289 -11.34 4.32 9.34
C MET A 289 -10.63 4.95 10.55
N PHE A 290 -9.30 4.85 10.62
CA PHE A 290 -8.48 5.46 11.67
C PHE A 290 -7.43 6.42 11.09
N ASN A 291 -7.67 7.07 9.94
CA ASN A 291 -6.67 7.93 9.30
C ASN A 291 -6.69 9.38 9.80
N ASP A 292 -5.52 10.00 9.97
CA ASP A 292 -5.38 11.43 10.29
C ASP A 292 -6.36 11.88 11.40
N ILE A 293 -6.47 11.10 12.49
CA ILE A 293 -7.47 11.30 13.56
C ILE A 293 -7.34 12.70 14.15
N LYS A 294 -6.10 13.17 14.23
CA LYS A 294 -5.75 14.56 14.46
C LYS A 294 -4.88 15.03 13.30
N ARG A 295 -5.24 16.18 12.73
CA ARG A 295 -4.52 16.79 11.60
C ARG A 295 -3.03 16.83 11.91
N SER A 296 -2.19 16.50 10.94
CA SER A 296 -0.72 16.42 11.05
C SER A 296 0.04 17.62 11.66
N SER A 297 -0.60 18.78 11.84
CA SER A 297 -0.05 19.92 12.59
C SER A 297 -0.23 19.83 14.11
N ASP A 298 -1.08 18.92 14.57
CA ASP A 298 -1.37 18.65 15.97
C ASP A 298 -0.37 17.60 16.51
N SER A 299 0.19 17.86 17.69
CA SER A 299 1.19 16.98 18.32
C SER A 299 0.57 15.87 19.17
N THR A 300 -0.76 15.72 19.13
CA THR A 300 -1.50 14.67 19.85
C THR A 300 -1.04 13.27 19.43
N ASN A 301 -0.69 12.45 20.43
CA ASN A 301 -0.39 11.06 20.21
C ASN A 301 -1.65 10.20 20.31
N ILE A 302 -1.77 9.19 19.45
CA ILE A 302 -2.93 8.32 19.35
C ILE A 302 -2.58 6.90 19.83
N THR A 303 -3.39 6.36 20.74
CA THR A 303 -3.39 4.94 21.11
C THR A 303 -4.63 4.29 20.53
N ILE A 304 -4.49 3.21 19.77
CA ILE A 304 -5.62 2.49 19.14
C ILE A 304 -5.68 1.09 19.71
N ASP A 305 -6.76 0.75 20.41
CA ASP A 305 -7.04 -0.60 20.88
C ASP A 305 -8.18 -1.21 20.08
N LEU A 306 -7.84 -2.19 19.25
CA LEU A 306 -8.74 -2.90 18.36
C LEU A 306 -9.42 -4.09 19.04
N THR A 307 -9.13 -4.33 20.33
CA THR A 307 -9.69 -5.45 21.09
C THR A 307 -11.22 -5.38 21.12
N GLY A 308 -11.85 -6.45 20.64
CA GLY A 308 -13.31 -6.58 20.60
C GLY A 308 -13.97 -6.01 19.35
N LEU A 309 -13.19 -5.53 18.38
CA LEU A 309 -13.64 -5.31 16.99
C LEU A 309 -13.29 -6.54 16.14
N ASP A 310 -14.15 -6.88 15.19
CA ASP A 310 -13.98 -8.02 14.28
C ASP A 310 -13.81 -7.53 12.84
N PHE A 311 -12.61 -7.69 12.31
CA PHE A 311 -12.23 -7.26 10.95
C PHE A 311 -12.43 -8.34 9.89
N SER A 312 -12.97 -9.52 10.24
CA SER A 312 -13.04 -10.68 9.33
C SER A 312 -13.84 -10.42 8.06
N LYS A 313 -14.65 -9.36 8.03
CA LYS A 313 -15.45 -8.92 6.87
C LYS A 313 -14.88 -7.72 6.12
N ALA A 314 -13.86 -7.05 6.66
CA ALA A 314 -13.26 -5.89 6.01
C ALA A 314 -12.53 -6.32 4.72
N LYS A 315 -12.87 -5.67 3.60
CA LYS A 315 -12.28 -5.92 2.27
C LYS A 315 -11.30 -4.83 1.87
N ASP A 316 -11.68 -3.57 2.05
CA ASP A 316 -10.81 -2.41 1.79
C ASP A 316 -10.29 -1.83 3.10
N LEU A 317 -9.01 -2.06 3.40
CA LEU A 317 -8.30 -1.48 4.55
C LEU A 317 -7.35 -0.37 4.11
N SER A 318 -7.58 0.21 2.94
CA SER A 318 -6.70 1.23 2.39
C SER A 318 -6.63 2.42 3.33
N ASN A 319 -5.43 2.95 3.53
CA ASN A 319 -5.16 4.10 4.41
C ASN A 319 -5.59 3.92 5.88
N LEU A 320 -5.78 2.70 6.39
CA LEU A 320 -6.43 2.48 7.69
C LEU A 320 -5.86 3.33 8.83
N PHE A 321 -4.53 3.42 8.95
CA PHE A 321 -3.83 4.14 10.03
C PHE A 321 -3.03 5.36 9.54
N THR A 322 -3.24 5.78 8.30
CA THR A 322 -2.39 6.79 7.63
C THR A 322 -2.30 8.11 8.40
N LYS A 323 -1.12 8.77 8.35
CA LYS A 323 -0.87 10.13 8.89
C LYS A 323 -1.09 10.32 10.39
N ASN A 324 -1.08 9.24 11.18
CA ASN A 324 -1.21 9.36 12.64
C ASN A 324 0.14 9.37 13.34
N ARG A 325 0.20 10.12 14.45
CA ARG A 325 1.28 10.06 15.43
C ARG A 325 0.96 8.96 16.46
N ILE A 326 1.39 7.73 16.19
CA ILE A 326 0.92 6.53 16.91
C ILE A 326 1.79 6.23 18.12
N LYS A 327 1.16 6.13 19.30
CA LYS A 327 1.81 5.71 20.54
C LYS A 327 1.89 4.19 20.65
N SER A 328 0.76 3.52 20.46
CA SER A 328 0.68 2.06 20.37
C SER A 328 -0.59 1.61 19.65
N ILE A 329 -0.56 0.39 19.12
CA ILE A 329 -1.73 -0.31 18.58
C ILE A 329 -1.86 -1.64 19.33
N GLU A 330 -2.99 -1.86 19.98
CA GLU A 330 -3.34 -3.15 20.57
C GLU A 330 -4.16 -3.94 19.54
N TRP A 331 -3.57 -4.99 18.96
CA TRP A 331 -4.15 -5.71 17.83
C TRP A 331 -5.39 -6.56 18.18
N GLY A 332 -5.49 -7.08 19.41
CA GLY A 332 -6.60 -7.99 19.76
C GLY A 332 -6.72 -9.19 18.81
N ASN A 333 -7.93 -9.43 18.28
CA ASN A 333 -8.20 -10.44 17.26
C ASN A 333 -8.29 -9.79 15.86
N PHE A 334 -7.17 -9.23 15.37
CA PHE A 334 -7.10 -8.51 14.10
C PHE A 334 -7.09 -9.42 12.86
N ASN A 335 -8.11 -10.29 12.74
CA ASN A 335 -8.28 -11.14 11.57
C ASN A 335 -8.80 -10.34 10.37
N ILE A 336 -7.99 -10.20 9.32
CA ILE A 336 -8.32 -9.50 8.08
C ILE A 336 -8.44 -10.45 6.88
N GLU A 337 -8.91 -11.68 7.09
CA GLU A 337 -8.92 -12.71 6.05
C GLU A 337 -9.72 -12.37 4.78
N SER A 338 -10.70 -11.47 4.86
CA SER A 338 -11.46 -11.01 3.69
C SER A 338 -10.84 -9.80 3.00
N ALA A 339 -9.70 -9.28 3.50
CA ALA A 339 -9.06 -8.12 2.93
C ALA A 339 -8.56 -8.41 1.50
N GLU A 340 -8.93 -7.53 0.58
CA GLU A 340 -8.49 -7.54 -0.81
C GLU A 340 -7.37 -6.50 -1.03
N THR A 341 -7.37 -5.41 -0.26
CA THR A 341 -6.33 -4.36 -0.31
C THR A 341 -5.95 -3.87 1.09
N VAL A 342 -4.64 -3.65 1.28
CA VAL A 342 -4.05 -2.94 2.43
C VAL A 342 -3.22 -1.74 1.96
N SER A 343 -3.54 -1.22 0.77
CA SER A 343 -2.82 -0.10 0.17
C SER A 343 -2.72 1.08 1.13
N LYS A 344 -1.52 1.63 1.34
CA LYS A 344 -1.28 2.79 2.20
C LYS A 344 -1.66 2.59 3.67
N MET A 345 -1.91 1.36 4.13
CA MET A 345 -2.44 1.08 5.48
C MET A 345 -1.68 1.79 6.60
N PHE A 346 -0.35 1.89 6.49
CA PHE A 346 0.53 2.56 7.45
C PHE A 346 1.21 3.81 6.88
N ARG A 347 0.79 4.33 5.73
CA ARG A 347 1.44 5.48 5.08
C ARG A 347 1.55 6.69 6.01
N ASP A 348 2.71 7.35 6.03
CA ASP A 348 3.00 8.55 6.84
C ASP A 348 2.75 8.35 8.35
N VAL A 349 2.79 7.11 8.87
CA VAL A 349 2.69 6.86 10.31
C VAL A 349 3.95 7.35 11.01
N GLU A 350 3.76 8.08 12.11
CA GLU A 350 4.84 8.58 12.95
C GLU A 350 4.75 7.96 14.35
N PRO A 351 5.46 6.87 14.64
CA PRO A 351 5.47 6.32 15.99
C PRO A 351 6.07 7.31 16.99
N THR A 352 5.50 7.43 18.19
CA THR A 352 6.04 8.33 19.23
C THR A 352 7.36 7.83 19.80
N ASP A 353 7.55 6.52 19.78
CA ASP A 353 8.80 5.84 20.11
C ASP A 353 9.13 4.86 18.98
N PRO A 354 9.78 5.34 17.89
CA PRO A 354 10.10 4.52 16.73
C PRO A 354 10.96 3.29 17.06
N SER A 355 11.71 3.31 18.17
CA SER A 355 12.61 2.23 18.57
C SER A 355 11.87 1.03 19.17
N ASN A 356 10.70 1.27 19.76
CA ASN A 356 9.88 0.24 20.42
C ASN A 356 8.56 -0.06 19.68
N PHE A 357 8.23 0.71 18.65
CA PHE A 357 7.06 0.44 17.82
C PHE A 357 7.30 -0.75 16.90
N SER A 358 6.40 -1.73 16.92
CA SER A 358 6.45 -2.92 16.06
C SER A 358 5.07 -3.31 15.55
N ILE A 359 5.05 -3.95 14.38
CA ILE A 359 3.85 -4.51 13.76
C ILE A 359 4.01 -6.03 13.78
N ASP A 360 3.07 -6.75 14.39
CA ASP A 360 3.11 -8.20 14.53
C ASP A 360 2.30 -8.90 13.43
N PHE A 361 2.88 -9.11 12.24
CA PHE A 361 2.17 -9.72 11.10
C PHE A 361 1.62 -11.13 11.39
N THR A 362 2.03 -11.81 12.46
CA THR A 362 1.43 -13.10 12.85
C THR A 362 -0.04 -12.98 13.27
N LYS A 363 -0.51 -11.75 13.54
CA LYS A 363 -1.92 -11.43 13.82
C LYS A 363 -2.77 -11.16 12.57
N PHE A 364 -2.14 -11.01 11.41
CA PHE A 364 -2.78 -10.53 10.18
C PHE A 364 -2.92 -11.69 9.21
N ASN A 365 -4.14 -11.94 8.71
CA ASN A 365 -4.35 -12.94 7.66
C ASN A 365 -4.43 -12.26 6.29
N THR A 366 -3.29 -11.94 5.68
CA THR A 366 -3.23 -11.20 4.41
C THR A 366 -3.33 -12.08 3.16
N ARG A 367 -3.67 -13.37 3.30
CA ARG A 367 -3.61 -14.34 2.19
C ARG A 367 -4.42 -13.96 0.94
N ASN A 368 -5.49 -13.18 1.11
CA ASN A 368 -6.38 -12.76 0.02
C ASN A 368 -6.06 -11.35 -0.51
N VAL A 369 -5.11 -10.65 0.11
CA VAL A 369 -4.73 -9.30 -0.28
C VAL A 369 -3.94 -9.37 -1.58
N THR A 370 -4.35 -8.58 -2.57
CA THR A 370 -3.68 -8.47 -3.88
C THR A 370 -2.90 -7.16 -4.00
N ASP A 371 -3.29 -6.13 -3.25
CA ASP A 371 -2.69 -4.78 -3.32
C ASP A 371 -2.06 -4.37 -1.98
N PHE A 372 -0.72 -4.29 -1.99
CA PHE A 372 0.15 -3.82 -0.91
C PHE A 372 0.78 -2.45 -1.25
N SER A 373 0.29 -1.78 -2.29
CA SER A 373 0.90 -0.54 -2.78
C SER A 373 1.00 0.52 -1.69
N TYR A 374 2.17 1.13 -1.57
CA TYR A 374 2.47 2.21 -0.63
C TYR A 374 2.16 1.89 0.84
N MET A 375 2.08 0.61 1.23
CA MET A 375 1.63 0.19 2.57
C MET A 375 2.35 0.93 3.71
N PHE A 376 3.66 1.14 3.59
CA PHE A 376 4.48 1.85 4.59
C PHE A 376 5.07 3.17 4.08
N ASN A 377 4.60 3.69 2.94
CA ASN A 377 5.21 4.85 2.31
C ASN A 377 5.29 6.05 3.27
N GLY A 378 6.44 6.73 3.35
CA GLY A 378 6.65 7.90 4.21
C GLY A 378 6.64 7.63 5.72
N SER A 379 6.50 6.37 6.15
CA SER A 379 6.41 6.04 7.58
C SER A 379 7.74 6.28 8.29
N LYS A 380 7.67 6.81 9.52
CA LYS A 380 8.83 7.02 10.39
C LYS A 380 9.15 5.80 11.28
N ILE A 381 8.69 4.62 10.87
CA ILE A 381 8.99 3.34 11.52
C ILE A 381 10.49 3.05 11.33
N SER A 382 11.20 2.74 12.43
CA SER A 382 12.66 2.53 12.39
C SER A 382 13.09 1.07 12.25
N SER A 383 12.19 0.13 12.48
CA SER A 383 12.41 -1.32 12.34
C SER A 383 11.14 -1.98 11.84
N LEU A 384 11.27 -2.84 10.82
CA LEU A 384 10.16 -3.56 10.22
C LEU A 384 10.48 -5.05 10.13
N ASN A 385 9.75 -5.86 10.88
CA ASN A 385 9.83 -7.31 10.82
C ASN A 385 8.66 -7.82 9.99
N LEU A 386 8.92 -8.36 8.79
CA LEU A 386 7.88 -8.85 7.88
C LEU A 386 7.47 -10.31 8.13
N ASN A 387 8.01 -10.98 9.15
CA ASN A 387 7.67 -12.38 9.43
C ASN A 387 6.18 -12.56 9.74
N GLY A 388 5.53 -13.48 9.02
CA GLY A 388 4.11 -13.78 9.15
C GLY A 388 3.21 -13.08 8.12
N ILE A 389 3.74 -12.12 7.36
CA ILE A 389 3.01 -11.55 6.22
C ILE A 389 2.84 -12.61 5.13
N ASP A 390 1.64 -12.71 4.58
CA ASP A 390 1.34 -13.62 3.48
C ASP A 390 1.02 -12.82 2.22
N THR A 391 1.98 -12.77 1.29
CA THR A 391 1.88 -12.00 0.04
C THR A 391 1.72 -12.89 -1.19
N ARG A 392 1.36 -14.18 -1.04
CA ARG A 392 1.30 -15.12 -2.17
C ARG A 392 0.38 -14.69 -3.32
N ASN A 393 -0.63 -13.88 -3.02
CA ASN A 393 -1.60 -13.37 -3.99
C ASN A 393 -1.36 -11.89 -4.35
N ALA A 394 -0.28 -11.28 -3.85
CA ALA A 394 0.06 -9.90 -4.17
C ALA A 394 0.36 -9.77 -5.67
N THR A 395 -0.30 -8.81 -6.32
CA THR A 395 -0.03 -8.40 -7.70
C THR A 395 0.57 -7.00 -7.77
N ASN A 396 0.33 -6.15 -6.76
CA ASN A 396 0.85 -4.78 -6.69
C ASN A 396 1.61 -4.54 -5.38
N MET A 397 2.90 -4.21 -5.48
CA MET A 397 3.76 -3.77 -4.37
C MET A 397 4.41 -2.40 -4.62
N ALA A 398 3.83 -1.61 -5.55
CA ALA A 398 4.34 -0.30 -5.91
C ALA A 398 4.52 0.58 -4.67
N GLY A 399 5.70 1.15 -4.48
CA GLY A 399 6.00 2.09 -3.40
C GLY A 399 5.88 1.53 -1.98
N MET A 400 5.80 0.20 -1.79
CA MET A 400 5.51 -0.42 -0.49
C MET A 400 6.37 0.13 0.67
N PHE A 401 7.66 0.37 0.42
CA PHE A 401 8.61 0.91 1.40
C PHE A 401 9.12 2.33 1.06
N SER A 402 8.54 2.97 0.06
CA SER A 402 9.05 4.26 -0.45
C SER A 402 9.07 5.34 0.64
N SER A 403 10.10 6.19 0.67
CA SER A 403 10.23 7.30 1.62
C SER A 403 10.27 6.90 3.12
N MET A 404 10.58 5.64 3.45
CA MET A 404 10.79 5.20 4.84
C MET A 404 12.17 5.64 5.37
N ASN A 405 12.36 6.95 5.53
CA ASN A 405 13.65 7.55 5.87
C ASN A 405 14.18 7.23 7.27
N ASN A 406 13.41 6.59 8.15
CA ASN A 406 13.92 6.17 9.47
C ASN A 406 14.44 4.73 9.50
N LEU A 407 14.28 3.98 8.40
CA LEU A 407 14.68 2.60 8.31
C LEU A 407 16.17 2.48 7.96
N SER A 408 16.93 1.73 8.74
CA SER A 408 18.36 1.51 8.51
C SER A 408 18.67 0.16 7.83
N VAL A 409 17.85 -0.86 8.06
CA VAL A 409 17.97 -2.19 7.45
C VAL A 409 16.58 -2.71 7.12
N LEU A 410 16.43 -3.36 5.96
CA LEU A 410 15.20 -4.01 5.53
C LEU A 410 15.49 -5.43 5.06
N ASP A 411 14.90 -6.43 5.69
CA ASP A 411 14.93 -7.82 5.21
C ASP A 411 13.65 -8.14 4.42
N VAL A 412 13.81 -8.46 3.14
CA VAL A 412 12.69 -8.77 2.23
C VAL A 412 12.44 -10.28 2.05
N ALA A 413 13.23 -11.15 2.69
CA ALA A 413 13.07 -12.61 2.58
C ALA A 413 11.64 -13.14 2.86
N PRO A 414 10.86 -12.55 3.78
CA PRO A 414 9.49 -13.02 4.03
C PRO A 414 8.49 -12.78 2.89
N LEU A 415 8.81 -11.94 1.91
CA LEU A 415 7.90 -11.61 0.82
C LEU A 415 7.90 -12.69 -0.26
N ASN A 416 6.71 -13.22 -0.57
CA ASN A 416 6.47 -13.97 -1.80
C ASN A 416 6.01 -13.00 -2.89
N THR A 417 6.81 -12.83 -3.94
CA THR A 417 6.54 -11.91 -5.05
C THR A 417 6.22 -12.59 -6.38
N SER A 418 6.02 -13.91 -6.39
CA SER A 418 5.83 -14.72 -7.61
C SER A 418 4.60 -14.38 -8.47
N ASN A 419 3.71 -13.52 -7.98
CA ASN A 419 2.54 -13.00 -8.71
C ASN A 419 2.55 -11.47 -8.88
N VAL A 420 3.60 -10.78 -8.41
CA VAL A 420 3.69 -9.32 -8.48
C VAL A 420 4.02 -8.89 -9.89
N THR A 421 3.22 -7.95 -10.42
CA THR A 421 3.40 -7.35 -11.75
C THR A 421 3.92 -5.91 -11.66
N ASP A 422 3.71 -5.23 -10.52
CA ASP A 422 4.13 -3.84 -10.30
C ASP A 422 4.98 -3.70 -9.03
N MET A 423 6.25 -3.32 -9.20
CA MET A 423 7.21 -2.97 -8.14
C MET A 423 7.71 -1.53 -8.29
N SER A 424 7.00 -0.69 -9.06
CA SER A 424 7.40 0.70 -9.27
C SER A 424 7.59 1.42 -7.93
N SER A 425 8.69 2.16 -7.80
CA SER A 425 9.06 2.90 -6.59
C SER A 425 9.19 2.06 -5.30
N MET A 426 9.23 0.73 -5.33
CA MET A 426 9.13 -0.11 -4.12
C MET A 426 10.13 0.28 -3.01
N PHE A 427 11.36 0.66 -3.39
CA PHE A 427 12.44 1.09 -2.50
C PHE A 427 12.86 2.56 -2.72
N ALA A 428 12.01 3.38 -3.36
CA ALA A 428 12.34 4.76 -3.71
C ALA A 428 12.48 5.67 -2.48
N SER A 429 13.38 6.65 -2.54
CA SER A 429 13.63 7.66 -1.51
C SER A 429 13.92 7.07 -0.14
N LEU A 430 14.73 6.01 -0.06
CA LEU A 430 15.23 5.46 1.20
C LEU A 430 16.55 6.16 1.58
N HIS A 431 16.49 7.34 2.20
CA HIS A 431 17.67 8.18 2.42
C HIS A 431 18.66 7.61 3.44
N ASN A 432 18.19 6.92 4.48
CA ASN A 432 19.02 6.41 5.58
C ASN A 432 19.22 4.89 5.58
N ILE A 433 18.77 4.19 4.53
CA ILE A 433 18.92 2.73 4.44
C ILE A 433 20.40 2.37 4.24
N ALA A 434 20.91 1.48 5.08
CA ALA A 434 22.29 0.98 5.02
C ALA A 434 22.38 -0.41 4.37
N ASP A 435 21.29 -1.17 4.35
CA ASP A 435 21.24 -2.51 3.77
C ASP A 435 19.81 -2.94 3.39
N ILE A 436 19.64 -3.53 2.21
CA ILE A 436 18.41 -4.24 1.79
C ILE A 436 18.78 -5.72 1.66
N GLN A 437 18.46 -6.47 2.70
CA GLN A 437 18.86 -7.86 2.85
C GLN A 437 17.96 -8.80 2.05
N ASN A 438 18.58 -9.85 1.50
CA ASN A 438 17.90 -10.90 0.75
C ASN A 438 17.17 -10.40 -0.49
N LEU A 439 17.66 -9.36 -1.16
CA LEU A 439 17.05 -8.85 -2.40
C LEU A 439 16.90 -9.95 -3.48
N SER A 440 17.83 -10.90 -3.53
CA SER A 440 17.78 -12.05 -4.43
C SER A 440 16.67 -13.06 -4.14
N SER A 441 15.92 -12.92 -3.04
CA SER A 441 14.76 -13.78 -2.76
C SER A 441 13.50 -13.33 -3.50
N LEU A 442 13.48 -12.10 -4.05
CA LEU A 442 12.35 -11.59 -4.78
C LEU A 442 12.24 -12.28 -6.14
N ASP A 443 11.20 -13.10 -6.31
CA ASP A 443 10.80 -13.57 -7.63
C ASP A 443 10.19 -12.41 -8.42
N THR A 444 10.93 -11.93 -9.41
CA THR A 444 10.57 -10.79 -10.27
C THR A 444 10.17 -11.21 -11.68
N SER A 445 10.03 -12.53 -11.92
CA SER A 445 9.78 -13.10 -13.25
C SER A 445 8.47 -12.68 -13.94
N LYS A 446 7.55 -12.05 -13.20
CA LYS A 446 6.30 -11.50 -13.74
C LYS A 446 6.18 -9.99 -13.60
N VAL A 447 7.21 -9.31 -13.10
CA VAL A 447 7.17 -7.87 -12.90
C VAL A 447 7.27 -7.19 -14.27
N GLU A 448 6.28 -6.36 -14.58
CA GLU A 448 6.19 -5.59 -15.82
C GLU A 448 6.66 -4.15 -15.60
N ASN A 449 6.52 -3.61 -14.38
CA ASN A 449 6.90 -2.24 -14.04
C ASN A 449 7.90 -2.18 -12.88
N MET A 450 9.11 -1.68 -13.17
CA MET A 450 10.18 -1.39 -12.18
C MET A 450 10.56 0.10 -12.16
N SER A 451 9.69 0.99 -12.68
CA SER A 451 9.99 2.41 -12.73
C SER A 451 10.28 2.98 -11.34
N SER A 452 11.34 3.77 -11.22
CA SER A 452 11.82 4.35 -9.96
C SER A 452 12.09 3.37 -8.81
N MET A 453 12.16 2.05 -9.04
CA MET A 453 12.22 1.04 -7.97
C MET A 453 13.31 1.31 -6.93
N PHE A 454 14.47 1.81 -7.36
CA PHE A 454 15.63 2.16 -6.53
C PHE A 454 16.03 3.64 -6.68
N SER A 455 15.06 4.53 -6.96
CA SER A 455 15.32 5.96 -7.10
C SER A 455 15.61 6.62 -5.75
N ASP A 456 16.48 7.63 -5.73
CA ASP A 456 16.75 8.53 -4.60
C ASP A 456 17.16 7.77 -3.32
N ILE A 457 17.93 6.69 -3.48
CA ILE A 457 18.53 5.96 -2.36
C ILE A 457 19.77 6.71 -1.89
N GLY A 458 19.78 7.12 -0.62
CA GLY A 458 20.81 7.98 -0.05
C GLY A 458 21.91 7.27 0.72
N GLY A 459 21.66 6.05 1.22
CA GLY A 459 22.57 5.38 2.16
C GLY A 459 23.35 4.19 1.59
N LEU A 460 23.03 3.72 0.38
CA LEU A 460 23.70 2.57 -0.26
C LEU A 460 24.74 3.03 -1.27
N THR A 461 25.96 2.48 -1.16
CA THR A 461 27.03 2.73 -2.13
C THR A 461 27.07 1.70 -3.27
N SER A 462 26.43 0.55 -3.08
CA SER A 462 26.30 -0.52 -4.07
C SER A 462 25.02 -1.31 -3.83
N LEU A 463 24.54 -2.01 -4.87
CA LEU A 463 23.36 -2.86 -4.84
C LEU A 463 23.69 -4.19 -5.56
N ASP A 464 23.42 -5.33 -4.91
CA ASP A 464 23.47 -6.63 -5.58
C ASP A 464 22.15 -6.90 -6.29
N LEU A 465 22.18 -6.79 -7.62
CA LEU A 465 21.00 -6.95 -8.48
C LEU A 465 20.93 -8.33 -9.15
N SER A 466 21.88 -9.23 -8.85
CA SER A 466 22.07 -10.50 -9.60
C SER A 466 20.90 -11.49 -9.50
N GLY A 467 20.00 -11.31 -8.52
CA GLY A 467 18.81 -12.15 -8.34
C GLY A 467 17.55 -11.64 -9.05
N LEU A 468 17.59 -10.46 -9.68
CA LEU A 468 16.43 -9.90 -10.35
C LEU A 468 16.29 -10.47 -11.77
N ASN A 469 15.11 -10.98 -12.10
CA ASN A 469 14.72 -11.34 -13.46
C ASN A 469 13.92 -10.18 -14.07
N THR A 470 14.47 -9.56 -15.10
CA THR A 470 13.86 -8.40 -15.77
C THR A 470 13.20 -8.74 -17.11
N SER A 471 13.13 -10.01 -17.51
CA SER A 471 12.69 -10.42 -18.86
C SER A 471 11.25 -10.02 -19.22
N SER A 472 10.41 -9.73 -18.23
CA SER A 472 9.03 -9.30 -18.44
C SER A 472 8.82 -7.80 -18.23
N VAL A 473 9.86 -7.07 -17.84
CA VAL A 473 9.78 -5.63 -17.55
C VAL A 473 9.64 -4.86 -18.85
N THR A 474 8.65 -3.96 -18.91
CA THR A 474 8.42 -3.04 -20.03
C THR A 474 8.78 -1.60 -19.69
N ASN A 475 8.78 -1.24 -18.40
CA ASN A 475 9.13 0.11 -17.91
C ASN A 475 10.22 0.08 -16.83
N MET A 476 11.36 0.73 -17.12
CA MET A 476 12.48 0.97 -16.21
C MET A 476 12.80 2.46 -16.03
N SER A 477 11.86 3.35 -16.39
CA SER A 477 12.04 4.80 -16.25
C SER A 477 12.45 5.17 -14.83
N TYR A 478 13.46 6.02 -14.69
CA TYR A 478 13.99 6.53 -13.43
C TYR A 478 14.44 5.48 -12.41
N MET A 479 14.66 4.21 -12.79
CA MET A 479 14.88 3.09 -11.86
C MET A 479 15.94 3.37 -10.79
N PHE A 480 17.04 4.04 -11.13
CA PHE A 480 18.12 4.41 -10.21
C PHE A 480 18.31 5.93 -10.05
N SER A 481 17.37 6.73 -10.57
CA SER A 481 17.47 8.19 -10.62
C SER A 481 17.73 8.78 -9.24
N SER A 482 18.66 9.71 -9.13
CA SER A 482 19.02 10.48 -7.93
C SER A 482 19.60 9.65 -6.78
N SER A 483 19.93 8.38 -6.99
CA SER A 483 20.62 7.52 -6.01
C SER A 483 22.10 7.89 -5.92
N ALA A 484 22.36 9.10 -5.45
CA ALA A 484 23.64 9.79 -5.50
C ALA A 484 24.74 9.09 -4.71
N ALA A 485 24.43 8.21 -3.76
CA ALA A 485 25.44 7.49 -2.98
C ALA A 485 26.06 6.29 -3.73
N ILE A 486 25.38 5.75 -4.75
CA ILE A 486 25.84 4.58 -5.50
C ILE A 486 27.06 4.96 -6.34
N THR A 487 28.16 4.21 -6.17
CA THR A 487 29.42 4.42 -6.92
C THR A 487 29.65 3.40 -8.04
N ASP A 488 29.04 2.23 -7.90
CA ASP A 488 29.22 1.07 -8.78
C ASP A 488 27.86 0.42 -9.07
N LEU A 489 27.55 0.20 -10.34
CA LEU A 489 26.33 -0.45 -10.79
C LEU A 489 26.62 -1.47 -11.90
N ASP A 490 26.30 -2.74 -11.63
CA ASP A 490 26.47 -3.86 -12.57
C ASP A 490 25.10 -4.39 -13.03
N LEU A 491 24.82 -4.24 -14.33
CA LEU A 491 23.57 -4.66 -14.97
C LEU A 491 23.76 -5.86 -15.92
N THR A 492 24.86 -6.61 -15.79
CA THR A 492 25.16 -7.78 -16.65
C THR A 492 24.10 -8.87 -16.65
N THR A 493 23.29 -8.95 -15.60
CA THR A 493 22.25 -9.98 -15.42
C THR A 493 20.88 -9.56 -15.96
N PHE A 494 20.72 -8.30 -16.36
CA PHE A 494 19.44 -7.80 -16.84
C PHE A 494 19.16 -8.33 -18.24
N ASP A 495 17.96 -8.86 -18.43
CA ASP A 495 17.35 -9.12 -19.73
C ASP A 495 16.30 -8.04 -19.98
N THR A 496 16.59 -7.09 -20.88
CA THR A 496 15.73 -5.91 -21.13
C THR A 496 15.08 -5.91 -22.50
N HIS A 497 15.02 -7.05 -23.19
CA HIS A 497 14.49 -7.13 -24.56
C HIS A 497 13.04 -6.62 -24.71
N ALA A 498 12.26 -6.64 -23.63
CA ALA A 498 10.87 -6.17 -23.58
C ALA A 498 10.71 -4.71 -23.10
N VAL A 499 11.80 -4.05 -22.67
CA VAL A 499 11.74 -2.69 -22.12
C VAL A 499 11.54 -1.67 -23.24
N GLU A 500 10.52 -0.83 -23.10
CA GLU A 500 10.18 0.24 -24.06
C GLU A 500 10.59 1.63 -23.54
N ASP A 501 10.66 1.82 -22.22
CA ASP A 501 10.96 3.10 -21.56
C ASP A 501 12.12 2.97 -20.55
N MET A 502 13.24 3.65 -20.85
CA MET A 502 14.41 3.79 -19.97
C MET A 502 14.70 5.26 -19.63
N SER A 503 13.70 6.14 -19.76
CA SER A 503 13.86 7.57 -19.51
C SER A 503 14.36 7.81 -18.08
N GLY A 504 15.40 8.63 -17.92
CA GLY A 504 15.94 9.02 -16.63
C GLY A 504 16.57 7.90 -15.79
N MET A 505 16.82 6.70 -16.35
CA MET A 505 17.24 5.52 -15.58
C MET A 505 18.42 5.78 -14.63
N PHE A 506 19.40 6.58 -15.04
CA PHE A 506 20.58 6.95 -14.25
C PHE A 506 20.66 8.46 -13.95
N SER A 507 19.56 9.20 -14.15
CA SER A 507 19.53 10.65 -13.99
C SER A 507 19.93 11.06 -12.57
N GLY A 508 20.82 12.04 -12.42
CA GLY A 508 21.24 12.57 -11.12
C GLY A 508 22.07 11.61 -10.25
N MET A 509 22.62 10.52 -10.80
CA MET A 509 23.55 9.64 -10.07
C MET A 509 24.94 10.27 -9.96
N THR A 510 25.07 11.26 -9.07
CA THR A 510 26.21 12.18 -9.06
C THR A 510 27.56 11.58 -8.63
N ASN A 511 27.58 10.48 -7.87
CA ASN A 511 28.82 9.78 -7.50
C ASN A 511 29.07 8.47 -8.28
N LEU A 512 28.21 8.13 -9.24
CA LEU A 512 28.39 6.92 -10.05
C LEU A 512 29.70 7.02 -10.83
N SER A 513 30.60 6.06 -10.62
CA SER A 513 31.95 6.07 -11.19
C SER A 513 32.21 4.85 -12.08
N ASN A 514 31.41 3.79 -11.91
CA ASN A 514 31.49 2.55 -12.66
C ASN A 514 30.09 2.05 -12.99
N LEU A 515 29.81 1.89 -14.28
CA LEU A 515 28.52 1.46 -14.80
C LEU A 515 28.76 0.39 -15.86
N ASN A 516 28.31 -0.83 -15.60
CA ASN A 516 28.39 -1.93 -16.56
C ASN A 516 27.01 -2.23 -17.15
N MET A 517 26.82 -1.88 -18.43
CA MET A 517 25.57 -2.05 -19.18
C MET A 517 25.59 -3.24 -20.14
N SER A 518 26.58 -4.13 -20.08
CA SER A 518 26.77 -5.17 -21.12
C SER A 518 25.64 -6.22 -21.19
N GLY A 519 24.76 -6.28 -20.19
CA GLY A 519 23.57 -7.13 -20.19
C GLY A 519 22.37 -6.52 -20.92
N LEU A 520 22.34 -5.19 -21.12
CA LEU A 520 21.16 -4.52 -21.66
C LEU A 520 20.94 -4.86 -23.13
N ASP A 521 19.73 -5.29 -23.46
CA ASP A 521 19.17 -5.27 -24.80
C ASP A 521 18.21 -4.08 -24.89
N THR A 522 18.62 -3.01 -25.56
CA THR A 522 17.80 -1.80 -25.73
C THR A 522 17.11 -1.72 -27.09
N SER A 523 17.05 -2.81 -27.84
CA SER A 523 16.50 -2.81 -29.21
C SER A 523 15.02 -2.44 -29.31
N SER A 524 14.25 -2.62 -28.23
CA SER A 524 12.84 -2.23 -28.12
C SER A 524 12.61 -0.86 -27.49
N VAL A 525 13.65 -0.20 -26.98
CA VAL A 525 13.52 1.06 -26.23
C VAL A 525 13.19 2.20 -27.19
N THR A 526 12.11 2.92 -26.90
CA THR A 526 11.66 4.09 -27.68
C THR A 526 11.96 5.41 -26.97
N ASN A 527 12.12 5.40 -25.64
CA ASN A 527 12.40 6.60 -24.84
C ASN A 527 13.69 6.44 -24.01
N MET A 528 14.69 7.27 -24.32
CA MET A 528 15.95 7.42 -23.57
C MET A 528 16.17 8.84 -23.05
N SER A 529 15.11 9.65 -22.98
CA SER A 529 15.18 11.01 -22.44
C SER A 529 15.75 11.00 -21.02
N TYR A 530 16.61 11.96 -20.68
CA TYR A 530 17.26 12.10 -19.37
C TYR A 530 18.13 10.92 -18.90
N MET A 531 18.37 9.87 -19.72
CA MET A 531 18.97 8.61 -19.26
C MET A 531 20.28 8.79 -18.48
N PHE A 532 21.15 9.70 -18.93
CA PHE A 532 22.43 10.04 -18.31
C PHE A 532 22.49 11.52 -17.88
N ASN A 533 21.35 12.13 -17.58
CA ASN A 533 21.29 13.53 -17.12
C ASN A 533 22.00 13.68 -15.76
N GLY A 534 22.83 14.71 -15.61
CA GLY A 534 23.45 15.05 -14.32
C GLY A 534 24.39 13.99 -13.75
N ILE A 535 24.97 13.12 -14.58
CA ILE A 535 26.00 12.18 -14.14
C ILE A 535 27.31 12.95 -13.96
N MET A 536 27.71 13.12 -12.71
CA MET A 536 28.90 13.88 -12.34
C MET A 536 30.08 13.00 -11.90
N GLY A 537 29.88 11.70 -11.61
CA GLY A 537 30.96 10.84 -11.10
C GLY A 537 31.85 10.23 -12.20
N MET A 538 31.48 10.37 -13.48
CA MET A 538 32.14 9.74 -14.62
C MET A 538 32.80 10.79 -15.53
N SER A 539 33.99 10.48 -16.05
CA SER A 539 34.66 11.27 -17.10
C SER A 539 34.42 10.74 -18.51
N THR A 540 33.98 9.48 -18.62
CA THR A 540 33.62 8.75 -19.84
C THR A 540 32.55 7.72 -19.51
N ILE A 541 31.68 7.37 -20.47
CA ILE A 541 30.67 6.31 -20.34
C ILE A 541 30.84 5.37 -21.53
N ASP A 542 30.85 4.05 -21.29
CA ASP A 542 30.81 3.06 -22.37
C ASP A 542 29.37 2.94 -22.89
N LEU A 543 29.13 3.43 -24.11
CA LEU A 543 27.83 3.42 -24.76
C LEU A 543 27.68 2.27 -25.78
N SER A 544 28.73 1.45 -25.98
CA SER A 544 28.71 0.36 -26.96
C SER A 544 27.63 -0.71 -26.76
N PRO A 545 27.10 -0.95 -25.54
CA PRO A 545 25.98 -1.89 -25.37
C PRO A 545 24.62 -1.35 -25.87
N LEU A 546 24.47 -0.04 -26.09
CA LEU A 546 23.18 0.56 -26.41
C LEU A 546 22.86 0.43 -27.90
N ASN A 547 21.73 -0.19 -28.20
CA ASN A 547 21.08 -0.10 -29.50
C ASN A 547 20.02 1.01 -29.47
N THR A 548 20.19 2.05 -30.29
CA THR A 548 19.27 3.20 -30.35
C THR A 548 18.34 3.20 -31.56
N SER A 549 18.32 2.13 -32.38
CA SER A 549 17.60 2.10 -33.66
C SER A 549 16.09 2.36 -33.58
N SER A 550 15.50 2.10 -32.41
CA SER A 550 14.06 2.27 -32.14
C SER A 550 13.74 3.53 -31.33
N VAL A 551 14.75 4.30 -30.93
CA VAL A 551 14.58 5.47 -30.05
C VAL A 551 13.94 6.63 -30.82
N ILE A 552 12.94 7.24 -30.19
CA ILE A 552 12.19 8.39 -30.70
C ILE A 552 12.54 9.66 -29.91
N ASP A 553 12.79 9.53 -28.60
CA ASP A 553 13.07 10.66 -27.70
C ASP A 553 14.43 10.54 -27.00
N MET A 554 15.32 11.52 -27.23
CA MET A 554 16.64 11.67 -26.59
C MET A 554 16.76 13.00 -25.81
N THR A 555 15.64 13.61 -25.44
CA THR A 555 15.58 14.87 -24.69
C THR A 555 16.51 14.81 -23.47
N SER A 556 17.41 15.78 -23.32
CA SER A 556 18.27 15.93 -22.15
C SER A 556 19.13 14.70 -21.79
N MET A 557 19.37 13.77 -22.74
CA MET A 557 20.02 12.48 -22.47
C MET A 557 21.34 12.60 -21.70
N PHE A 558 22.18 13.60 -22.01
CA PHE A 558 23.46 13.86 -21.33
C PHE A 558 23.51 15.22 -20.63
N GLN A 559 22.38 15.92 -20.50
CA GLN A 559 22.37 17.27 -19.96
C GLN A 559 23.02 17.33 -18.57
N ASP A 560 23.76 18.40 -18.29
CA ASP A 560 24.43 18.69 -17.00
C ASP A 560 25.46 17.63 -16.53
N SER A 561 25.85 16.69 -17.39
CA SER A 561 26.92 15.71 -17.10
C SER A 561 28.31 16.32 -17.28
N LYS A 562 28.59 17.31 -16.43
CA LYS A 562 29.70 18.28 -16.54
C LYS A 562 31.10 17.69 -16.52
N ASN A 563 31.27 16.50 -15.96
CA ASN A 563 32.58 15.86 -15.86
C ASN A 563 32.95 15.00 -17.08
N LEU A 564 32.02 14.77 -18.01
CA LEU A 564 32.30 14.05 -19.24
C LEU A 564 33.30 14.83 -20.10
N THR A 565 34.36 14.13 -20.50
CA THR A 565 35.44 14.67 -21.34
C THR A 565 35.43 14.09 -22.75
N HIS A 566 34.75 12.96 -22.94
CA HIS A 566 34.60 12.27 -24.21
C HIS A 566 33.30 11.46 -24.23
N LEU A 567 32.68 11.38 -25.41
CA LEU A 567 31.53 10.53 -25.72
C LEU A 567 31.81 9.83 -27.05
N ASP A 568 31.82 8.50 -27.04
CA ASP A 568 31.82 7.70 -28.27
C ASP A 568 30.38 7.43 -28.68
N LEU A 569 29.93 8.09 -29.74
CA LEU A 569 28.57 8.01 -30.27
C LEU A 569 28.51 7.20 -31.57
N SER A 570 29.58 6.49 -31.94
CA SER A 570 29.69 5.80 -33.23
C SER A 570 28.64 4.69 -33.44
N GLY A 571 28.11 4.12 -32.36
CA GLY A 571 27.05 3.12 -32.37
C GLY A 571 25.62 3.66 -32.44
N PHE A 572 25.41 4.98 -32.36
CA PHE A 572 24.07 5.58 -32.34
C PHE A 572 23.44 5.56 -33.74
N ASP A 573 22.24 5.01 -33.83
CA ASP A 573 21.29 5.22 -34.92
C ASP A 573 20.23 6.21 -34.44
N THR A 574 20.14 7.36 -35.10
CA THR A 574 19.20 8.44 -34.76
C THR A 574 18.11 8.63 -35.81
N THR A 575 17.97 7.70 -36.75
CA THR A 575 17.09 7.85 -37.93
C THR A 575 15.61 8.01 -37.60
N HIS A 576 15.18 7.51 -36.44
CA HIS A 576 13.81 7.61 -35.92
C HIS A 576 13.62 8.66 -34.83
N VAL A 577 14.69 9.33 -34.39
CA VAL A 577 14.63 10.28 -33.29
C VAL A 577 13.98 11.58 -33.75
N GLU A 578 12.92 11.98 -33.06
CA GLU A 578 12.16 13.21 -33.33
C GLU A 578 12.60 14.38 -32.46
N ASN A 579 13.04 14.10 -31.21
CA ASN A 579 13.34 15.11 -30.20
C ASN A 579 14.77 15.00 -29.64
N PHE A 580 15.55 16.07 -29.85
CA PHE A 580 16.94 16.23 -29.37
C PHE A 580 17.09 17.37 -28.35
N THR A 581 15.97 17.87 -27.83
CA THR A 581 15.95 19.05 -26.95
C THR A 581 16.95 18.88 -25.81
N SER A 582 17.86 19.83 -25.63
CA SER A 582 18.86 19.86 -24.56
C SER A 582 19.77 18.63 -24.46
N MET A 583 19.89 17.78 -25.49
CA MET A 583 20.60 16.49 -25.40
C MET A 583 22.00 16.58 -24.76
N PHE A 584 22.79 17.61 -25.11
CA PHE A 584 24.14 17.86 -24.58
C PHE A 584 24.25 19.17 -23.78
N ASN A 585 23.13 19.74 -23.34
CA ASN A 585 23.11 21.01 -22.63
C ASN A 585 23.97 20.95 -21.35
N GLY A 586 24.89 21.89 -21.16
CA GLY A 586 25.73 21.97 -19.97
C GLY A 586 26.80 20.87 -19.86
N VAL A 587 27.11 20.16 -20.95
CA VAL A 587 28.24 19.21 -21.01
C VAL A 587 29.55 19.99 -21.26
N ASN A 588 30.04 20.63 -20.20
CA ASN A 588 31.00 21.72 -20.30
C ASN A 588 32.45 21.31 -20.62
N ASN A 589 32.83 20.04 -20.47
CA ASN A 589 34.24 19.60 -20.54
C ASN A 589 34.61 18.87 -21.85
N ILE A 590 33.67 18.65 -22.77
CA ILE A 590 33.95 18.08 -24.09
C ILE A 590 34.54 19.16 -25.01
N THR A 591 35.71 18.90 -25.58
CA THR A 591 36.37 19.83 -26.52
C THR A 591 36.10 19.52 -27.99
N THR A 592 35.83 18.24 -28.31
CA THR A 592 35.44 17.75 -29.63
C THR A 592 34.24 16.83 -29.49
N LEU A 593 33.17 17.11 -30.23
CA LEU A 593 31.98 16.26 -30.33
C LEU A 593 31.85 15.77 -31.77
N ASP A 594 31.91 14.45 -31.95
CA ASP A 594 31.73 13.79 -33.24
C ASP A 594 30.34 13.18 -33.36
N LEU A 595 29.53 13.72 -34.27
CA LEU A 595 28.17 13.30 -34.58
C LEU A 595 28.07 12.69 -35.99
N THR A 596 29.15 12.10 -36.52
CA THR A 596 29.15 11.48 -37.85
C THR A 596 28.10 10.37 -37.99
N SER A 597 27.76 9.66 -36.90
CA SER A 597 26.72 8.63 -36.88
C SER A 597 25.29 9.20 -36.92
N PHE A 598 25.10 10.47 -36.57
CA PHE A 598 23.77 11.07 -36.44
C PHE A 598 23.17 11.37 -37.82
N HIS A 599 22.08 10.67 -38.12
CA HIS A 599 21.21 10.92 -39.26
C HIS A 599 19.85 11.34 -38.71
N THR A 600 19.39 12.55 -39.00
CA THR A 600 18.26 13.18 -38.28
C THR A 600 17.04 13.49 -39.16
N PRO A 601 16.61 12.60 -40.08
CA PRO A 601 15.55 12.94 -41.04
C PRO A 601 14.17 13.16 -40.39
N GLN A 602 13.95 12.69 -39.16
CA GLN A 602 12.69 12.89 -38.41
C GLN A 602 12.79 13.97 -37.33
N ALA A 603 13.93 14.64 -37.19
CA ALA A 603 14.09 15.64 -36.13
C ALA A 603 13.15 16.83 -36.34
N THR A 604 12.37 17.15 -35.31
CA THR A 604 11.45 18.30 -35.29
C THR A 604 11.86 19.37 -34.29
N ASP A 605 12.52 18.98 -33.18
CA ASP A 605 13.00 19.88 -32.14
C ASP A 605 14.48 19.59 -31.79
N MET A 606 15.33 20.61 -31.95
CA MET A 606 16.74 20.60 -31.56
C MET A 606 17.06 21.72 -30.54
N SER A 607 16.03 22.26 -29.87
CA SER A 607 16.20 23.41 -28.98
C SER A 607 17.22 23.12 -27.90
N SER A 608 18.16 24.04 -27.70
CA SER A 608 19.20 23.99 -26.66
C SER A 608 20.11 22.75 -26.72
N MET A 609 20.15 22.00 -27.83
CA MET A 609 20.91 20.74 -27.93
C MET A 609 22.38 20.87 -27.51
N PHE A 610 23.04 21.97 -27.85
CA PHE A 610 24.44 22.25 -27.50
C PHE A 610 24.60 23.44 -26.52
N MET A 611 23.51 23.84 -25.85
CA MET A 611 23.54 24.98 -24.93
C MET A 611 24.62 24.79 -23.86
N ASP A 612 25.35 25.87 -23.54
CA ASP A 612 26.37 25.94 -22.50
C ASP A 612 27.52 24.94 -22.61
N MET A 613 27.74 24.28 -23.76
CA MET A 613 28.94 23.44 -23.99
C MET A 613 30.23 24.29 -24.14
N SER A 614 30.61 24.93 -23.04
CA SER A 614 31.57 26.04 -23.00
C SER A 614 33.00 25.69 -23.41
N SER A 615 33.45 24.44 -23.27
CA SER A 615 34.78 23.99 -23.76
C SER A 615 34.77 23.48 -25.20
N LEU A 616 33.62 23.39 -25.86
CA LEU A 616 33.52 22.84 -27.21
C LEU A 616 34.23 23.74 -28.22
N THR A 617 35.18 23.16 -28.95
CA THR A 617 35.98 23.87 -29.98
C THR A 617 35.85 23.26 -31.36
N ASN A 618 35.38 22.00 -31.44
CA ASN A 618 35.23 21.27 -32.68
C ASN A 618 33.94 20.44 -32.63
N LEU A 619 33.03 20.72 -33.58
CA LEU A 619 31.74 20.07 -33.68
C LEU A 619 31.61 19.47 -35.09
N ILE A 620 31.55 18.14 -35.18
CA ILE A 620 31.55 17.41 -36.46
C ILE A 620 30.15 16.85 -36.69
N MET A 621 29.45 17.31 -37.74
CA MET A 621 28.02 16.98 -37.98
C MET A 621 27.68 16.76 -39.47
N PRO A 622 28.44 15.94 -40.23
CA PRO A 622 28.30 15.90 -41.70
C PRO A 622 26.94 15.40 -42.21
N ASN A 623 26.18 14.68 -41.38
CA ASN A 623 24.95 13.99 -41.76
C ASN A 623 23.68 14.56 -41.08
N PHE A 624 23.79 15.74 -40.46
CA PHE A 624 22.65 16.43 -39.86
C PHE A 624 21.66 16.87 -40.95
N ASP A 625 20.47 16.27 -40.93
CA ASP A 625 19.32 16.68 -41.73
C ASP A 625 18.41 17.56 -40.87
N THR A 626 18.32 18.85 -41.19
CA THR A 626 17.47 19.80 -40.48
C THR A 626 16.18 20.13 -41.23
N SER A 627 15.88 19.43 -42.33
CA SER A 627 14.78 19.80 -43.24
C SER A 627 13.39 19.74 -42.63
N ASN A 628 13.21 18.95 -41.56
CA ASN A 628 11.96 18.85 -40.80
C ASN A 628 11.99 19.59 -39.45
N VAL A 629 13.10 20.24 -39.11
CA VAL A 629 13.26 20.91 -37.81
C VAL A 629 12.43 22.20 -37.78
N ALA A 630 11.57 22.30 -36.78
CA ALA A 630 10.72 23.47 -36.53
C ALA A 630 11.28 24.39 -35.44
N GLN A 631 12.04 23.85 -34.48
CA GLN A 631 12.54 24.59 -33.31
C GLN A 631 14.07 24.48 -33.20
N MET A 632 14.75 25.64 -33.22
CA MET A 632 16.20 25.77 -33.01
C MET A 632 16.54 26.77 -31.90
N TYR A 633 15.59 27.00 -30.98
CA TYR A 633 15.77 27.95 -29.88
C TYR A 633 17.03 27.59 -29.08
N ALA A 634 17.95 28.54 -28.96
CA ALA A 634 19.19 28.44 -28.21
C ALA A 634 20.11 27.25 -28.59
N LEU A 635 20.03 26.75 -29.83
CA LEU A 635 20.76 25.55 -30.29
C LEU A 635 22.28 25.60 -30.01
N PHE A 636 22.92 26.75 -30.23
CA PHE A 636 24.36 26.97 -30.04
C PHE A 636 24.66 28.04 -28.98
N ASN A 637 23.74 28.24 -28.03
CA ASN A 637 23.89 29.21 -26.95
C ASN A 637 25.07 28.83 -26.04
N GLY A 638 25.88 29.80 -25.60
CA GLY A 638 26.89 29.56 -24.57
C GLY A 638 28.12 28.76 -25.04
N LEU A 639 28.32 28.58 -26.35
CA LEU A 639 29.53 27.99 -26.93
C LEU A 639 30.73 28.94 -26.84
N THR A 640 31.18 29.23 -25.62
CA THR A 640 32.13 30.32 -25.33
C THR A 640 33.55 30.10 -25.87
N SER A 641 33.94 28.86 -26.17
CA SER A 641 35.24 28.52 -26.77
C SER A 641 35.20 28.30 -28.29
N MET A 642 34.01 28.27 -28.90
CA MET A 642 33.86 27.99 -30.33
C MET A 642 34.33 29.17 -31.17
N THR A 643 35.22 28.93 -32.13
CA THR A 643 35.79 30.00 -32.99
C THR A 643 35.23 30.01 -34.41
N THR A 644 34.81 28.84 -34.90
CA THR A 644 34.30 28.64 -36.25
C THR A 644 33.11 27.70 -36.22
N LEU A 645 32.06 28.00 -36.99
CA LEU A 645 30.91 27.14 -37.15
C LEU A 645 30.42 27.20 -38.60
N ASP A 646 30.48 26.06 -39.29
CA ASP A 646 30.01 25.94 -40.68
C ASP A 646 28.66 25.22 -40.73
N LEU A 647 27.60 25.99 -41.01
CA LEU A 647 26.22 25.49 -41.08
C LEU A 647 25.68 25.54 -42.52
N SER A 648 26.54 25.62 -43.53
CA SER A 648 26.14 25.76 -44.95
C SER A 648 25.35 24.58 -45.54
N HIS A 649 25.23 23.48 -44.80
CA HIS A 649 24.42 22.32 -45.18
C HIS A 649 23.04 22.30 -44.51
N PHE A 650 22.76 23.22 -43.59
CA PHE A 650 21.48 23.27 -42.89
C PHE A 650 20.37 23.72 -43.85
N ASN A 651 19.24 23.02 -43.81
CA ASN A 651 17.98 23.44 -44.40
C ASN A 651 17.07 23.96 -43.28
N THR A 652 16.83 25.27 -43.23
CA THR A 652 16.03 25.91 -42.19
C THR A 652 14.63 26.33 -42.66
N SER A 653 14.19 25.88 -43.84
CA SER A 653 12.94 26.33 -44.46
C SER A 653 11.66 26.04 -43.66
N GLN A 654 11.72 25.12 -42.69
CA GLN A 654 10.62 24.80 -41.77
C GLN A 654 10.79 25.38 -40.37
N VAL A 655 11.91 26.05 -40.08
CA VAL A 655 12.21 26.56 -38.74
C VAL A 655 11.33 27.77 -38.44
N MET A 656 10.64 27.74 -37.30
CA MET A 656 9.76 28.80 -36.82
C MET A 656 10.38 29.66 -35.71
N SER A 657 11.34 29.11 -34.94
CA SER A 657 12.02 29.81 -33.84
C SER A 657 13.54 29.62 -33.88
N MET A 658 14.26 30.75 -33.81
CA MET A 658 15.72 30.84 -33.73
C MET A 658 16.17 31.77 -32.59
N GLY A 659 15.29 32.03 -31.61
CA GLY A 659 15.62 32.85 -30.45
C GLY A 659 16.86 32.32 -29.72
N ALA A 660 17.75 33.23 -29.30
CA ALA A 660 18.99 32.96 -28.58
C ALA A 660 19.96 31.94 -29.24
N MET A 661 19.78 31.60 -30.53
CA MET A 661 20.49 30.50 -31.20
C MET A 661 22.01 30.57 -31.09
N PHE A 662 22.59 31.77 -31.15
CA PHE A 662 24.04 32.03 -31.03
C PHE A 662 24.38 32.99 -29.88
N GLN A 663 23.49 33.12 -28.90
CA GLN A 663 23.72 33.99 -27.74
C GLN A 663 24.95 33.51 -26.94
N ASN A 664 25.71 34.44 -26.39
CA ASN A 664 26.89 34.18 -25.56
C ASN A 664 27.94 33.28 -26.27
N THR A 665 28.28 33.63 -27.51
CA THR A 665 29.32 32.97 -28.34
C THR A 665 30.52 33.90 -28.63
N PRO A 666 31.22 34.41 -27.59
CA PRO A 666 32.16 35.54 -27.72
C PRO A 666 33.42 35.32 -28.54
N GLN A 667 33.74 34.07 -28.91
CA GLN A 667 34.92 33.75 -29.71
C GLN A 667 34.58 33.41 -31.17
N LEU A 668 33.29 33.40 -31.53
CA LEU A 668 32.83 32.98 -32.85
C LEU A 668 33.20 34.01 -33.91
N SER A 669 34.29 33.77 -34.62
CA SER A 669 34.87 34.67 -35.61
C SER A 669 34.44 34.35 -37.04
N HIS A 670 34.09 33.09 -37.31
CA HIS A 670 33.61 32.62 -38.60
C HIS A 670 32.32 31.82 -38.40
N LEU A 671 31.20 32.38 -38.85
CA LEU A 671 29.89 31.74 -38.82
C LEU A 671 29.34 31.70 -40.24
N ASN A 672 29.15 30.50 -40.80
CA ASN A 672 28.64 30.33 -42.16
C ASN A 672 27.15 29.98 -42.14
N LEU A 673 26.30 30.93 -42.56
CA LEU A 673 24.83 30.81 -42.58
C LEU A 673 24.27 30.81 -44.01
N SER A 674 25.09 30.59 -45.03
CA SER A 674 24.73 30.85 -46.43
C SER A 674 23.51 30.07 -46.95
N SER A 675 23.16 28.96 -46.32
CA SER A 675 22.02 28.10 -46.70
C SER A 675 20.72 28.42 -45.94
N PHE A 676 20.76 29.34 -44.98
CA PHE A 676 19.60 29.61 -44.12
C PHE A 676 18.48 30.26 -44.92
N ASP A 677 17.32 29.59 -44.95
CA ASP A 677 16.03 30.14 -45.32
C ASP A 677 15.26 30.45 -44.03
N THR A 678 15.05 31.73 -43.74
CA THR A 678 14.37 32.19 -42.52
C THR A 678 12.94 32.66 -42.77
N SER A 679 12.38 32.39 -43.96
CA SER A 679 11.09 32.94 -44.38
C SER A 679 9.89 32.53 -43.51
N GLN A 680 10.03 31.46 -42.73
CA GLN A 680 9.02 30.99 -41.76
C GLN A 680 9.34 31.35 -40.31
N VAL A 681 10.50 31.97 -40.04
CA VAL A 681 10.93 32.29 -38.68
C VAL A 681 10.13 33.46 -38.13
N THR A 682 9.57 33.28 -36.94
CA THR A 682 8.75 34.28 -36.24
C THR A 682 9.45 34.89 -35.03
N ASP A 683 10.45 34.21 -34.47
CA ASP A 683 11.21 34.65 -33.29
C ASP A 683 12.73 34.55 -33.53
N MET A 684 13.41 35.69 -33.41
CA MET A 684 14.87 35.86 -33.44
C MET A 684 15.38 36.66 -32.21
N SER A 685 14.59 36.68 -31.13
CA SER A 685 14.95 37.40 -29.90
C SER A 685 16.29 36.92 -29.36
N SER A 686 17.19 37.85 -29.01
CA SER A 686 18.54 37.57 -28.52
C SER A 686 19.40 36.66 -29.40
N MET A 687 19.07 36.45 -30.69
CA MET A 687 19.73 35.45 -31.54
C MET A 687 21.26 35.53 -31.55
N PHE A 688 21.82 36.75 -31.53
CA PHE A 688 23.26 37.01 -31.49
C PHE A 688 23.67 37.81 -30.24
N GLU A 689 22.84 37.85 -29.19
CA GLU A 689 23.14 38.63 -27.99
C GLU A 689 24.43 38.15 -27.30
N GLU A 690 25.35 39.06 -26.98
CA GLU A 690 26.69 38.73 -26.48
C GLU A 690 27.45 37.71 -27.37
N GLY A 691 27.00 37.53 -28.61
CA GLY A 691 27.58 36.66 -29.61
C GLY A 691 28.83 37.26 -30.24
N MET A 692 29.42 36.49 -31.14
CA MET A 692 30.52 36.81 -32.06
C MET A 692 31.82 37.37 -31.45
N ALA A 693 32.92 37.13 -32.17
CA ALA A 693 34.23 37.69 -31.85
C ALA A 693 34.29 39.20 -32.17
N ASP A 694 35.15 39.91 -31.43
CA ASP A 694 35.40 41.33 -31.65
C ASP A 694 35.82 41.62 -33.11
N ASN A 695 35.13 42.59 -33.71
CA ASN A 695 35.36 43.03 -35.09
C ASN A 695 35.12 41.98 -36.18
N SER A 696 34.36 40.92 -35.87
CA SER A 696 33.96 39.89 -36.83
C SER A 696 33.02 40.43 -37.92
N ILE A 697 32.80 39.61 -38.94
CA ILE A 697 31.80 39.83 -39.99
C ILE A 697 30.66 38.86 -39.76
N LEU A 698 29.44 39.38 -39.72
CA LEU A 698 28.22 38.58 -39.68
C LEU A 698 27.49 38.71 -41.03
N ASP A 699 27.32 37.61 -41.74
CA ASP A 699 26.65 37.60 -43.04
C ASP A 699 25.25 37.00 -42.92
N LEU A 700 24.24 37.88 -42.98
CA LEU A 700 22.81 37.54 -42.94
C LEU A 700 22.15 37.79 -44.30
N SER A 701 22.92 37.78 -45.40
CA SER A 701 22.38 38.09 -46.74
C SER A 701 21.33 37.10 -47.25
N SER A 702 21.31 35.86 -46.73
CA SER A 702 20.28 34.87 -47.05
C SER A 702 18.98 35.04 -46.26
N PHE A 703 18.97 35.88 -45.22
CA PHE A 703 17.82 35.98 -44.31
C PHE A 703 16.66 36.73 -44.97
N ASP A 704 15.48 36.12 -44.89
CA ASP A 704 14.16 36.74 -45.11
C ASP A 704 13.48 36.86 -43.76
N THR A 705 13.27 38.08 -43.29
CA THR A 705 12.73 38.35 -41.94
C THR A 705 11.30 38.89 -41.96
N ALA A 706 10.58 38.77 -43.09
CA ALA A 706 9.23 39.32 -43.24
C ALA A 706 8.20 38.78 -42.23
N GLN A 707 8.41 37.57 -41.71
CA GLN A 707 7.53 36.94 -40.71
C GLN A 707 8.01 37.11 -39.25
N VAL A 708 9.16 37.76 -39.02
CA VAL A 708 9.71 37.95 -37.68
C VAL A 708 8.85 38.96 -36.91
N ASN A 709 8.28 38.50 -35.79
CA ASN A 709 7.47 39.32 -34.88
C ASN A 709 8.25 39.70 -33.61
N TYR A 710 9.20 38.86 -33.20
CA TYR A 710 10.00 39.05 -32.00
C TYR A 710 11.49 39.10 -32.37
N ALA A 711 12.13 40.24 -32.11
CA ALA A 711 13.56 40.44 -32.37
C ALA A 711 14.24 41.24 -31.24
N TYR A 712 13.62 41.28 -30.05
CA TYR A 712 14.17 41.95 -28.89
C TYR A 712 15.58 41.44 -28.59
N GLY A 713 16.54 42.34 -28.44
CA GLY A 713 17.92 42.01 -28.12
C GLY A 713 18.69 41.28 -29.22
N MET A 714 18.16 41.13 -30.45
CA MET A 714 18.75 40.27 -31.49
C MET A 714 20.25 40.45 -31.69
N PHE A 715 20.75 41.68 -31.60
CA PHE A 715 22.18 42.00 -31.73
C PHE A 715 22.80 42.58 -30.46
N SER A 716 22.11 42.59 -29.32
CA SER A 716 22.59 43.22 -28.07
C SER A 716 24.01 42.74 -27.73
N ASN A 717 24.99 43.64 -27.61
CA ASN A 717 26.41 43.30 -27.36
C ASN A 717 27.02 42.24 -28.32
N ALA A 718 26.52 42.09 -29.55
CA ALA A 718 27.00 41.07 -30.49
C ALA A 718 28.42 41.33 -31.04
N ARG A 719 28.96 42.54 -30.93
CA ARG A 719 30.35 42.91 -31.33
C ARG A 719 30.80 42.66 -32.79
N PRO A 720 29.96 42.42 -33.82
CA PRO A 720 30.47 42.41 -35.18
C PRO A 720 30.91 43.82 -35.59
N ARG A 721 31.89 43.92 -36.48
CA ARG A 721 32.21 45.19 -37.14
C ARG A 721 31.27 45.48 -38.29
N THR A 722 30.86 44.44 -39.01
CA THR A 722 30.04 44.55 -40.22
C THR A 722 28.97 43.47 -40.20
N ILE A 723 27.73 43.88 -40.44
CA ILE A 723 26.60 42.97 -40.66
C ILE A 723 26.15 43.14 -42.12
N PHE A 724 26.25 42.08 -42.91
CA PHE A 724 25.76 42.06 -44.29
C PHE A 724 24.31 41.59 -44.32
N VAL A 725 23.48 42.27 -45.11
CA VAL A 725 22.07 41.91 -45.34
C VAL A 725 21.70 42.06 -46.82
N SER A 726 20.57 41.46 -47.20
CA SER A 726 19.89 41.73 -48.47
C SER A 726 18.66 42.62 -48.26
N ASN A 727 17.92 42.93 -49.34
CA ASN A 727 16.66 43.67 -49.22
C ASN A 727 15.53 42.83 -48.58
N SER A 728 15.71 41.52 -48.38
CA SER A 728 14.75 40.65 -47.71
C SER A 728 14.81 40.76 -46.18
N PHE A 729 15.83 41.41 -45.63
CA PHE A 729 15.91 41.71 -44.21
C PHE A 729 15.03 42.94 -43.90
N VAL A 730 13.78 42.68 -43.52
CA VAL A 730 12.76 43.68 -43.17
C VAL A 730 12.18 43.40 -41.78
N LEU A 731 11.85 44.44 -41.02
CA LEU A 731 11.37 44.34 -39.63
C LEU A 731 10.03 45.08 -39.44
N ASP A 732 9.17 45.05 -40.45
CA ASP A 732 7.92 45.81 -40.45
C ASP A 732 6.99 45.36 -39.32
N SER A 733 6.96 44.06 -39.02
CA SER A 733 6.11 43.41 -38.01
C SER A 733 6.66 43.49 -36.57
N VAL A 734 7.94 43.88 -36.39
CA VAL A 734 8.58 43.99 -35.06
C VAL A 734 8.16 45.28 -34.36
N ASP A 735 7.98 45.27 -33.03
CA ASP A 735 7.65 46.47 -32.26
C ASP A 735 8.79 47.51 -32.36
N GLU A 736 8.44 48.80 -32.48
CA GLU A 736 9.42 49.88 -32.48
C GLU A 736 10.08 50.06 -31.09
N ALA A 737 9.42 49.58 -30.02
CA ALA A 737 9.97 49.56 -28.67
C ALA A 737 11.06 48.51 -28.45
N ASP A 738 11.20 47.54 -29.36
CA ASP A 738 12.23 46.50 -29.23
C ASP A 738 13.62 47.10 -29.47
N GLU A 739 14.49 46.87 -28.49
CA GLU A 739 15.89 47.27 -28.55
C GLU A 739 16.71 46.17 -29.24
N LEU A 740 17.27 46.45 -30.43
CA LEU A 740 18.01 45.47 -31.22
C LEU A 740 19.53 45.55 -31.01
N PHE A 741 20.07 46.77 -30.95
CA PHE A 741 21.51 47.01 -31.11
C PHE A 741 22.21 47.51 -29.83
N SER A 742 21.60 47.40 -28.65
CA SER A 742 22.20 47.87 -27.40
C SER A 742 23.66 47.39 -27.24
N GLY A 743 24.58 48.29 -26.90
CA GLY A 743 25.98 47.95 -26.60
C GLY A 743 26.90 47.50 -27.76
N ASN A 744 26.52 47.71 -29.03
CA ASN A 744 27.34 47.31 -30.19
C ASN A 744 28.46 48.31 -30.57
N ASN A 745 29.41 48.56 -29.67
CA ASN A 745 30.43 49.60 -29.85
C ASN A 745 31.35 49.41 -31.08
N ASN A 746 31.42 48.21 -31.66
CA ASN A 746 32.28 47.90 -32.82
C ASN A 746 31.57 48.08 -34.19
N LEU A 747 30.24 48.22 -34.19
CA LEU A 747 29.42 48.12 -35.39
C LEU A 747 29.51 49.37 -36.27
N ILE A 748 29.77 49.18 -37.56
CA ILE A 748 29.86 50.24 -38.57
C ILE A 748 29.06 49.83 -39.81
N GLY A 749 28.06 50.65 -40.18
CA GLY A 749 27.28 50.51 -41.40
C GLY A 749 28.11 50.73 -42.67
N GLY A 750 27.60 50.27 -43.81
CA GLY A 750 28.33 50.24 -45.09
C GLY A 750 28.80 51.60 -45.63
N ASN A 751 28.16 52.70 -45.22
CA ASN A 751 28.53 54.07 -45.58
C ASN A 751 29.21 54.82 -44.41
N GLY A 752 29.64 54.08 -43.37
CA GLY A 752 30.44 54.60 -42.26
C GLY A 752 29.63 55.03 -41.02
N THR A 753 28.32 54.76 -40.97
CA THR A 753 27.51 55.02 -39.77
C THR A 753 27.96 54.11 -38.63
N ALA A 754 28.78 54.63 -37.72
CA ALA A 754 29.21 53.91 -36.52
C ALA A 754 28.10 53.91 -35.45
N PHE A 755 28.01 52.82 -34.70
CA PHE A 755 27.16 52.76 -33.51
C PHE A 755 27.55 53.84 -32.50
N SER A 756 26.54 54.42 -31.86
CA SER A 756 26.69 55.35 -30.74
C SER A 756 25.49 55.18 -29.80
N ALA A 757 25.70 55.30 -28.49
CA ALA A 757 24.63 55.29 -27.49
C ALA A 757 23.60 56.43 -27.69
N SER A 758 23.93 57.44 -28.50
CA SER A 758 23.01 58.53 -28.87
C SER A 758 22.14 58.22 -30.10
N ASN A 759 22.50 57.20 -30.89
CA ASN A 759 21.75 56.81 -32.07
C ASN A 759 20.63 55.83 -31.66
N PRO A 760 19.53 55.76 -32.43
CA PRO A 760 18.51 54.73 -32.21
C PRO A 760 19.10 53.33 -32.21
N THR A 761 18.63 52.54 -31.26
CA THR A 761 19.02 51.15 -31.02
C THR A 761 17.93 50.15 -31.43
N ASN A 762 16.78 50.66 -31.88
CA ASN A 762 15.63 49.90 -32.37
C ASN A 762 15.64 49.72 -33.91
N LYS A 763 14.53 49.18 -34.45
CA LYS A 763 14.39 48.87 -35.89
C LYS A 763 14.61 50.04 -36.84
N THR A 764 14.54 51.30 -36.38
CA THR A 764 14.74 52.48 -37.23
C THR A 764 16.16 52.56 -37.83
N TYR A 765 17.15 51.91 -37.23
CA TYR A 765 18.52 51.82 -37.76
C TYR A 765 18.89 50.42 -38.30
N ALA A 766 17.96 49.46 -38.21
CA ALA A 766 18.07 48.13 -38.82
C ALA A 766 17.79 48.18 -40.34
N ARG A 767 18.61 48.93 -41.07
CA ARG A 767 18.52 49.10 -42.53
C ARG A 767 19.90 49.25 -43.15
N ILE A 768 19.97 49.07 -44.46
CA ILE A 768 21.20 49.28 -45.24
C ILE A 768 21.61 50.76 -45.12
N ASP A 769 22.87 50.98 -44.74
CA ASP A 769 23.47 52.30 -44.63
C ASP A 769 23.79 52.86 -46.02
N GLU A 770 23.09 53.92 -46.42
CA GLU A 770 23.23 54.58 -47.71
C GLU A 770 23.46 56.10 -47.52
N PRO A 771 24.08 56.80 -48.49
CA PRO A 771 24.23 58.25 -48.42
C PRO A 771 22.91 58.98 -48.11
N GLY A 772 22.85 59.67 -46.97
CA GLY A 772 21.66 60.40 -46.51
C GLY A 772 20.65 59.59 -45.70
N THR A 773 20.84 58.27 -45.58
CA THR A 773 19.97 57.37 -44.81
C THR A 773 20.83 56.48 -43.90
N PRO A 774 21.14 56.93 -42.66
CA PRO A 774 22.02 56.20 -41.76
C PRO A 774 21.38 54.87 -41.34
N GLY A 775 22.19 53.81 -41.29
CA GLY A 775 21.79 52.48 -40.84
C GLY A 775 23.00 51.68 -40.36
N TYR A 776 22.75 50.52 -39.74
CA TYR A 776 23.82 49.66 -39.23
C TYR A 776 24.19 48.48 -40.14
N PHE A 777 23.45 48.27 -41.23
CA PHE A 777 23.73 47.18 -42.15
C PHE A 777 24.55 47.61 -43.37
N THR A 778 25.26 46.66 -43.95
CA THR A 778 25.99 46.81 -45.21
C THR A 778 25.31 45.95 -46.27
N ARG A 779 25.07 46.50 -47.47
CA ARG A 779 24.58 45.70 -48.60
C ARG A 779 25.69 44.75 -49.03
N LYS A 780 25.39 43.44 -49.12
CA LYS A 780 26.37 42.47 -49.64
C LYS A 780 26.72 42.85 -51.11
N PRO A 781 28.01 42.89 -51.47
CA PRO A 781 28.47 43.28 -52.82
C PRO A 781 27.91 42.44 -53.97
#